data_AF-A0A4U9FCK8-F1
#
_entry.id   AF-A0A4U9FCK8-F1
#
_cell.length_a   1.000
_cell.length_b   1.000
_cell.length_c   1.000
_cell.angle_alpha   90.00
_cell.angle_beta   90.00
_cell.angle_gamma   90.00
#
_symmetry.space_group_name_H-M   'P 1'
#
loop_
_entity.id
_entity.type
_entity.pdbx_description
1 polymer ?
#
loop_
_entity_poly.entity_id
_entity_poly.type
_entity_poly.pdbx_seq_one_letter_code
_entity_poly.pdbx_strand_id
1 'polypeptide(L)'
;MTATVHEKGVDLESQPDDRLRAQALATTADELPEGYYTSPRVIASFAGFSLNVCTTYFVLQASASALPNILQDIGQSDNQSLFSTLWTMGQAVSILVMGRLTDRFGRRPFVIATHILGLVGAIVGCTANKFNTLLAAMTMLGVAAGPAGASPLFIGELMSNKHKFLGLLAVTVPSIVMTAGPYLGQRLSIQSSWRWIFYIYIIMSTVATSLIVVWYHPPSFTQLHGKKARKRDELAKLDWIGLFLVTAGVSLFLLGVSWGGKPNSAWNSGKIIGLMTSGLGSLLVFALYEVFGKPERPMVPPGLFKDTRGFVCILLISSIMGAMNLCLTIIYPQQVINIFGSSLKNWEETAWMTATAAFGTWAGIMVLGNLFHLIRHIRWQILAGAIWLTAFLGAMSSINRDNKNAAIALSFFAGLVVSWAQDITMLMVQFITTDEDLGVAFSVVAASRPFFGSIFTAAFISLYSNQYPKQIGSHLTSALRGTDIPQSSFPSLLEAAKTGRIDAVKALPGMTNSTATVVSRAMADSYTASYANVYYFAMALGVIPIIASLYMRDFDQYLTDHVPHQLYDRNKADKDVLEGDSDSQSSPTILSIVDDKTQRRHVSILPVALVGLVRWHRPWLNTMTQIPHTLLMLCGLPHKRHLALHMKYGPVVRIGPNMLSFNHPDAMKDVRGHRKSGEAEHGKDPIIVLSNGDNIVGSDRENHTRFRRALAYGFSAQAMLEQEPTFKAYVNQLFQRLHEQSSSGIKPVDISKWYTFTTFDMIGDLAFGESFGCLDNSTYHPWVALAFESLKSLAFMAEMGRYPRIAPYIGFLLPRGLLTKFAENKELASMKVRKRLDTETDRPDFVGKITQGLKAKGSRMEFNELASNASVLIVAGSETTATLLSAAVYFLCSNPRTLELLTQEVRSTYTQADAIDLVSTQGLRYMQAVLDEALRMYPPVAGGGSPRKIAKGGSFVAGYFVPEDTLVENDMWAMHYDPKYFTRPNDFIPERWLGDARFSSDRLDAVKPFSIGPRNCIGMNLAYAEMRMMLARTVWEFDIRLAESSRDWYQDSRVYLAWNKPPLNVYLDPR
;
A
#
# COMPACT_ATOMS: atom_id res chain seq x y z
N MET A 1 -4.58 2.59 -41.79
CA MET A 1 -4.63 3.97 -41.28
C MET A 1 -3.64 4.09 -40.12
N THR A 2 -2.35 3.85 -40.41
CA THR A 2 -1.26 3.88 -39.43
C THR A 2 -0.05 4.45 -40.14
N ALA A 3 -0.09 5.77 -40.32
CA ALA A 3 1.03 6.63 -40.61
C ALA A 3 1.19 7.56 -39.39
N THR A 4 2.45 7.77 -38.99
CA THR A 4 2.95 9.00 -38.33
C THR A 4 2.19 9.55 -37.12
N VAL A 5 2.45 8.99 -35.92
CA VAL A 5 2.10 9.70 -34.65
C VAL A 5 3.09 10.83 -34.32
N HIS A 6 4.27 10.87 -34.96
CA HIS A 6 5.25 11.96 -34.77
C HIS A 6 4.96 13.25 -35.59
N GLU A 7 3.96 13.29 -36.46
CA GLU A 7 3.65 14.48 -37.29
C GLU A 7 2.91 15.63 -36.56
N LYS A 8 2.67 15.52 -35.24
CA LYS A 8 1.99 16.57 -34.44
C LYS A 8 2.69 16.94 -33.12
N GLY A 9 3.98 16.61 -32.97
CA GLY A 9 4.83 17.09 -31.87
C GLY A 9 5.34 18.51 -32.11
N VAL A 10 5.85 19.19 -31.08
CA VAL A 10 6.57 20.45 -31.25
C VAL A 10 7.93 20.14 -31.88
N ASP A 11 8.08 20.41 -33.17
CA ASP A 11 9.36 20.33 -33.87
C ASP A 11 10.07 21.69 -33.71
N LEU A 12 11.08 21.73 -32.85
CA LEU A 12 12.02 22.84 -32.76
C LEU A 12 13.08 22.53 -33.81
N GLU A 13 13.35 23.45 -34.77
CA GLU A 13 14.27 23.30 -35.91
C GLU A 13 15.68 22.79 -35.51
N SER A 14 15.79 21.50 -35.18
CA SER A 14 16.99 20.85 -34.68
C SER A 14 17.93 20.51 -35.84
N GLN A 15 19.23 20.44 -35.57
CA GLN A 15 20.17 20.08 -36.62
C GLN A 15 19.88 18.64 -37.08
N PRO A 16 19.88 18.35 -38.40
CA PRO A 16 19.54 17.02 -38.91
C PRO A 16 20.39 15.90 -38.31
N ASP A 17 21.66 16.17 -37.97
CA ASP A 17 22.58 15.20 -37.36
C ASP A 17 22.19 14.87 -35.90
N ASP A 18 21.77 15.87 -35.11
CA ASP A 18 21.28 15.66 -33.74
C ASP A 18 20.04 14.75 -33.75
N ARG A 19 19.14 14.97 -34.71
CA ARG A 19 17.90 14.22 -34.86
C ARG A 19 18.11 12.77 -35.25
N LEU A 20 19.05 12.53 -36.16
CA LEU A 20 19.44 11.17 -36.56
C LEU A 20 20.05 10.41 -35.39
N ARG A 21 20.89 11.08 -34.57
CA ARG A 21 21.52 10.46 -33.39
C ARG A 21 20.53 10.20 -32.27
N ALA A 22 19.62 11.14 -32.01
CA ALA A 22 18.55 10.95 -31.03
C ALA A 22 17.65 9.77 -31.42
N GLN A 23 17.28 9.64 -32.69
CA GLN A 23 16.53 8.49 -33.20
C GLN A 23 17.30 7.16 -33.08
N ALA A 24 18.62 7.18 -33.27
CA ALA A 24 19.46 5.99 -33.12
C ALA A 24 19.67 5.58 -31.64
N LEU A 25 19.53 6.53 -30.70
CA LEU A 25 19.61 6.30 -29.26
C LEU A 25 18.28 5.85 -28.65
N ALA A 26 17.17 6.27 -29.26
CA ALA A 26 15.84 5.84 -28.87
C ALA A 26 15.61 4.36 -29.20
N THR A 27 14.77 3.72 -28.40
CA THR A 27 14.45 2.28 -28.55
C THR A 27 13.02 2.01 -28.11
N THR A 28 12.52 0.79 -28.35
CA THR A 28 11.23 0.34 -27.83
C THR A 28 11.40 -0.54 -26.60
N ALA A 29 10.37 -0.63 -25.76
CA ALA A 29 10.41 -1.45 -24.55
C ALA A 29 10.76 -2.93 -24.79
N ASP A 30 10.44 -3.45 -25.99
CA ASP A 30 10.70 -4.85 -26.38
C ASP A 30 12.14 -5.08 -26.88
N GLU A 31 12.84 -4.02 -27.27
CA GLU A 31 14.24 -4.06 -27.72
C GLU A 31 15.25 -3.86 -26.57
N LEU A 32 14.77 -3.47 -25.38
CA LEU A 32 15.61 -3.34 -24.20
C LEU A 32 16.16 -4.71 -23.77
N PRO A 33 17.38 -4.76 -23.19
CA PRO A 33 17.94 -6.00 -22.67
C PRO A 33 17.00 -6.71 -21.70
N GLU A 34 16.95 -8.05 -21.75
CA GLU A 34 16.10 -8.83 -20.86
C GLU A 34 16.42 -8.50 -19.39
N GLY A 35 15.39 -8.15 -18.61
CA GLY A 35 15.57 -7.73 -17.22
C GLY A 35 16.17 -6.34 -17.03
N TYR A 36 16.18 -5.46 -18.04
CA TYR A 36 16.70 -4.07 -17.95
C TYR A 36 16.20 -3.32 -16.71
N TYR A 37 14.89 -3.30 -16.48
CA TYR A 37 14.27 -2.61 -15.33
C TYR A 37 14.60 -3.26 -13.98
N THR A 38 15.00 -4.53 -13.99
CA THR A 38 15.46 -5.26 -12.79
C THR A 38 16.99 -5.28 -12.65
N SER A 39 17.72 -4.65 -13.57
CA SER A 39 19.17 -4.63 -13.54
C SER A 39 19.67 -3.81 -12.33
N PRO A 40 20.78 -4.20 -11.69
CA PRO A 40 21.36 -3.43 -10.58
C PRO A 40 21.65 -1.97 -10.95
N ARG A 41 21.94 -1.69 -12.23
CA ARG A 41 22.22 -0.34 -12.74
C ARG A 41 21.01 0.57 -12.68
N VAL A 42 19.87 0.09 -13.19
CA VAL A 42 18.62 0.85 -13.16
C VAL A 42 18.14 1.00 -11.72
N ILE A 43 18.13 -0.09 -10.94
CA ILE A 43 17.68 -0.06 -9.55
C ILE A 43 18.53 0.88 -8.69
N ALA A 44 19.86 0.81 -8.79
CA ALA A 44 20.76 1.67 -8.00
C ALA A 44 20.68 3.14 -8.45
N SER A 45 20.50 3.41 -9.75
CA SER A 45 20.27 4.77 -10.24
C SER A 45 18.96 5.35 -9.70
N PHE A 46 17.89 4.57 -9.72
CA PHE A 46 16.59 4.98 -9.17
C PHE A 46 16.66 5.20 -7.66
N ALA A 47 17.38 4.33 -6.92
CA ALA A 47 17.62 4.52 -5.50
C ALA A 47 18.44 5.80 -5.21
N GLY A 48 19.43 6.11 -6.05
CA GLY A 48 20.20 7.36 -5.97
C GLY A 48 19.33 8.60 -6.15
N PHE A 49 18.51 8.64 -7.21
CA PHE A 49 17.57 9.74 -7.42
C PHE A 49 16.52 9.83 -6.31
N SER A 50 16.04 8.69 -5.81
CA SER A 50 15.07 8.64 -4.71
C SER A 50 15.63 9.25 -3.43
N LEU A 51 16.85 8.86 -3.04
CA LEU A 51 17.52 9.43 -1.87
C LEU A 51 17.74 10.93 -2.04
N ASN A 52 18.14 11.39 -3.23
CA ASN A 52 18.29 12.83 -3.50
C ASN A 52 16.95 13.58 -3.31
N VAL A 53 15.86 13.10 -3.91
CA VAL A 53 14.53 13.71 -3.75
C VAL A 53 14.14 13.76 -2.27
N CYS A 54 14.29 12.64 -1.55
CA CYS A 54 14.02 12.56 -0.11
C CYS A 54 14.80 13.60 0.69
N THR A 55 16.11 13.65 0.50
CA THR A 55 17.03 14.51 1.26
C THR A 55 16.79 15.99 0.98
N THR A 56 16.54 16.33 -0.28
CA THR A 56 16.25 17.69 -0.73
C THR A 56 14.98 18.24 -0.08
N TYR A 57 13.88 17.48 -0.10
CA TYR A 57 12.63 17.96 0.50
C TYR A 57 12.62 17.83 2.02
N PHE A 58 13.35 16.87 2.59
CA PHE A 58 13.55 16.76 4.04
C PHE A 58 14.21 18.01 4.61
N VAL A 59 15.35 18.44 4.07
CA VAL A 59 16.06 19.62 4.60
C VAL A 59 15.20 20.88 4.49
N LEU A 60 14.45 21.05 3.40
CA LEU A 60 13.54 22.18 3.24
C LEU A 60 12.45 22.20 4.32
N GLN A 61 11.77 21.07 4.54
CA GLN A 61 10.64 21.00 5.48
C GLN A 61 11.10 21.02 6.95
N ALA A 62 12.13 20.25 7.28
CA ALA A 62 12.64 20.15 8.65
C ALA A 62 13.31 21.45 9.09
N SER A 63 14.06 22.12 8.23
CA SER A 63 14.69 23.40 8.58
C SER A 63 13.67 24.55 8.66
N ALA A 64 12.63 24.54 7.82
CA ALA A 64 11.52 25.49 7.92
C ALA A 64 10.74 25.35 9.25
N SER A 65 10.48 24.12 9.71
CA SER A 65 9.79 23.91 11.00
C SER A 65 10.67 24.22 12.22
N ALA A 66 11.98 24.06 12.08
CA ALA A 66 12.98 24.40 13.08
C ALA A 66 13.33 25.90 13.14
N LEU A 67 12.85 26.72 12.20
CA LEU A 67 13.22 28.12 12.06
C LEU A 67 13.08 28.95 13.35
N PRO A 68 12.01 28.81 14.17
CA PRO A 68 11.91 29.53 15.44
C PRO A 68 13.05 29.19 16.41
N ASN A 69 13.44 27.92 16.49
CA ASN A 69 14.54 27.46 17.34
C ASN A 69 15.90 27.92 16.80
N ILE A 70 16.07 27.93 15.47
CA ILE A 70 17.27 28.47 14.82
C ILE A 70 17.45 29.95 15.18
N LEU A 71 16.38 30.75 15.08
CA LEU A 71 16.42 32.18 15.39
C LEU A 71 16.70 32.47 16.86
N GLN A 72 16.28 31.58 17.75
CA GLN A 72 16.61 31.65 19.18
C GLN A 72 18.10 31.38 19.44
N ASP A 73 18.72 30.46 18.69
CA ASP A 73 20.13 30.06 18.86
C ASP A 73 21.13 31.04 18.22
N ILE A 74 20.93 31.43 16.96
CA ILE A 74 21.91 32.25 16.18
C ILE A 74 21.48 33.71 15.96
N GLY A 75 20.37 34.14 16.59
CA GLY A 75 19.88 35.51 16.60
C GLY A 75 18.85 35.83 15.51
N GLN A 76 17.95 36.77 15.82
CA GLN A 76 16.91 37.22 14.88
C GLN A 76 17.49 38.07 13.73
N SER A 77 16.83 38.02 12.58
CA SER A 77 17.18 38.80 11.39
C SER A 77 15.92 39.34 10.69
N ASP A 78 16.01 40.51 10.09
CA ASP A 78 14.93 41.07 9.24
C ASP A 78 14.72 40.25 7.94
N ASN A 79 15.70 39.42 7.60
CA ASN A 79 15.75 38.62 6.38
C ASN A 79 15.16 37.20 6.54
N GLN A 80 14.40 36.92 7.59
CA GLN A 80 13.81 35.59 7.84
C GLN A 80 13.01 35.01 6.66
N SER A 81 12.25 35.85 5.94
CA SER A 81 11.48 35.40 4.76
C SER A 81 12.36 34.90 3.60
N LEU A 82 13.65 35.30 3.57
CA LEU A 82 14.58 34.84 2.54
C LEU A 82 14.93 33.37 2.70
N PHE A 83 14.74 32.78 3.89
CA PHE A 83 15.11 31.41 4.16
C PHE A 83 14.48 30.43 3.16
N SER A 84 13.15 30.45 3.02
CA SER A 84 12.44 29.59 2.05
C SER A 84 12.42 30.19 0.62
N THR A 85 12.57 31.51 0.49
CA THR A 85 12.57 32.19 -0.82
C THR A 85 13.85 31.86 -1.61
N LEU A 86 15.03 31.90 -0.98
CA LEU A 86 16.30 31.63 -1.65
C LEU A 86 16.37 30.19 -2.18
N TRP A 87 15.78 29.26 -1.45
CA TRP A 87 15.64 27.88 -1.91
C TRP A 87 14.83 27.79 -3.21
N THR A 88 13.61 28.33 -3.20
CA THR A 88 12.68 28.25 -4.33
C THR A 88 13.20 29.01 -5.55
N MET A 89 13.80 30.18 -5.34
CA MET A 89 14.48 30.96 -6.38
C MET A 89 15.66 30.19 -6.99
N GLY A 90 16.54 29.63 -6.15
CA GLY A 90 17.68 28.84 -6.61
C GLY A 90 17.25 27.60 -7.41
N GLN A 91 16.17 26.95 -6.98
CA GLN A 91 15.60 25.80 -7.69
C GLN A 91 15.04 26.19 -9.06
N ALA A 92 14.29 27.28 -9.17
CA ALA A 92 13.72 27.77 -10.42
C ALA A 92 14.81 28.04 -11.47
N VAL A 93 15.85 28.79 -11.07
CA VAL A 93 16.99 29.09 -11.93
C VAL A 93 17.72 27.81 -12.31
N SER A 94 18.05 26.95 -11.34
CA SER A 94 18.78 25.71 -11.58
C SER A 94 18.09 24.79 -12.60
N ILE A 95 16.76 24.61 -12.49
CA ILE A 95 15.99 23.79 -13.43
C ILE A 95 16.06 24.35 -14.86
N LEU A 96 15.82 25.65 -15.05
CA LEU A 96 15.89 26.29 -16.38
C LEU A 96 17.26 26.10 -17.02
N VAL A 97 18.32 26.38 -16.25
CA VAL A 97 19.71 26.28 -16.71
C VAL A 97 20.07 24.85 -17.06
N MET A 98 19.60 23.88 -16.27
CA MET A 98 19.90 22.48 -16.49
C MET A 98 19.27 21.93 -17.77
N GLY A 99 18.07 22.37 -18.18
CA GLY A 99 17.38 21.82 -19.36
C GLY A 99 18.27 21.77 -20.60
N ARG A 100 18.62 22.95 -21.14
CA ARG A 100 19.43 23.08 -22.37
C ARG A 100 20.85 22.54 -22.21
N LEU A 101 21.47 22.74 -21.04
CA LEU A 101 22.84 22.27 -20.79
C LEU A 101 22.93 20.74 -20.76
N THR A 102 21.94 20.08 -20.15
CA THR A 102 21.96 18.63 -20.00
C THR A 102 21.54 17.89 -21.25
N ASP A 103 20.71 18.50 -22.12
CA ASP A 103 20.44 17.98 -23.48
C ASP A 103 21.72 17.92 -24.32
N ARG A 104 22.65 18.87 -24.12
CA ARG A 104 23.86 18.99 -24.95
C ARG A 104 25.08 18.29 -24.39
N PHE A 105 25.31 18.39 -23.10
CA PHE A 105 26.53 17.85 -22.48
C PHE A 105 26.31 16.51 -21.75
N GLY A 106 25.08 16.00 -21.80
CA GLY A 106 24.64 14.78 -21.10
C GLY A 106 24.20 15.04 -19.66
N ARG A 107 23.33 14.17 -19.12
CA ARG A 107 22.71 14.36 -17.79
C ARG A 107 23.71 14.21 -16.63
N ARG A 108 24.59 13.20 -16.69
CA ARG A 108 25.44 12.74 -15.59
C ARG A 108 26.32 13.82 -14.92
N PRO A 109 27.16 14.59 -15.66
CA PRO A 109 28.10 15.52 -15.01
C PRO A 109 27.39 16.64 -14.24
N PHE A 110 26.23 17.10 -14.71
CA PHE A 110 25.48 18.17 -14.06
C PHE A 110 24.78 17.69 -12.80
N VAL A 111 24.21 16.49 -12.83
CA VAL A 111 23.65 15.85 -11.64
C VAL A 111 24.73 15.75 -10.57
N ILE A 112 25.93 15.25 -10.89
CA ILE A 112 27.03 15.14 -9.91
C ILE A 112 27.48 16.51 -9.39
N ALA A 113 27.68 17.50 -10.28
CA ALA A 113 28.15 18.83 -9.89
C ALA A 113 27.20 19.54 -8.91
N THR A 114 25.90 19.44 -9.15
CA THR A 114 24.88 20.03 -8.28
C THR A 114 24.75 19.30 -6.94
N HIS A 115 24.98 17.99 -6.88
CA HIS A 115 25.00 17.26 -5.61
C HIS A 115 26.20 17.65 -4.75
N ILE A 116 27.38 17.80 -5.36
CA ILE A 116 28.58 18.30 -4.66
C ILE A 116 28.31 19.71 -4.11
N LEU A 117 27.68 20.59 -4.90
CA LEU A 117 27.28 21.92 -4.43
C LEU A 117 26.33 21.83 -3.22
N GLY A 118 25.39 20.89 -3.23
CA GLY A 118 24.48 20.63 -2.11
C GLY A 118 25.20 20.16 -0.85
N LEU A 119 26.18 19.27 -0.98
CA LEU A 119 27.02 18.83 0.15
C LEU A 119 27.80 20.00 0.76
N VAL A 120 28.40 20.86 -0.06
CA VAL A 120 29.07 22.08 0.42
C VAL A 120 28.07 23.00 1.11
N GLY A 121 26.88 23.21 0.52
CA GLY A 121 25.82 24.02 1.10
C GLY A 121 25.38 23.52 2.48
N ALA A 122 25.26 22.20 2.65
CA ALA A 122 24.90 21.60 3.93
C ALA A 122 26.01 21.73 5.00
N ILE A 123 27.28 21.64 4.60
CA ILE A 123 28.43 21.88 5.49
C ILE A 123 28.44 23.35 5.97
N VAL A 124 28.17 24.30 5.07
CA VAL A 124 28.01 25.72 5.45
C VAL A 124 26.80 25.89 6.37
N GLY A 125 25.71 25.16 6.13
CA GLY A 125 24.50 25.20 6.96
C GLY A 125 24.71 24.71 8.39
N CYS A 126 25.39 23.58 8.60
CA CYS A 126 25.64 23.05 9.94
C CYS A 126 26.67 23.86 10.76
N THR A 127 27.55 24.61 10.08
CA THR A 127 28.58 25.46 10.71
C THR A 127 28.16 26.92 10.86
N ALA A 128 26.95 27.28 10.44
CA ALA A 128 26.47 28.65 10.48
C ALA A 128 26.29 29.15 11.94
N ASN A 129 26.98 30.25 12.27
CA ASN A 129 26.84 30.97 13.55
C ASN A 129 26.11 32.31 13.41
N LYS A 130 25.77 32.70 12.18
CA LYS A 130 25.01 33.91 11.85
C LYS A 130 23.91 33.55 10.88
N PHE A 131 22.74 34.19 11.01
CA PHE A 131 21.60 33.91 10.13
C PHE A 131 21.92 34.16 8.64
N ASN A 132 22.71 35.18 8.31
CA ASN A 132 23.10 35.44 6.91
C ASN A 132 24.00 34.34 6.31
N THR A 133 24.82 33.66 7.12
CA THR A 133 25.60 32.50 6.65
C THR A 133 24.69 31.32 6.33
N LEU A 134 23.62 31.14 7.12
CA LEU A 134 22.60 30.14 6.86
C LEU A 134 21.80 30.46 5.59
N LEU A 135 21.55 31.74 5.29
CA LEU A 135 20.95 32.15 4.01
C LEU A 135 21.84 31.80 2.82
N ALA A 136 23.17 31.97 2.93
CA ALA A 136 24.10 31.55 1.88
C ALA A 136 24.04 30.03 1.65
N ALA A 137 23.95 29.23 2.72
CA ALA A 137 23.73 27.78 2.63
C ALA A 137 22.41 27.44 1.92
N MET A 138 21.32 28.15 2.23
CA MET A 138 20.02 27.96 1.58
C MET A 138 20.05 28.27 0.07
N THR A 139 20.81 29.28 -0.35
CA THR A 139 21.01 29.56 -1.78
C THR A 139 21.71 28.40 -2.48
N MET A 140 22.78 27.86 -1.90
CA MET A 140 23.52 26.74 -2.47
C MET A 140 22.65 25.47 -2.55
N LEU A 141 21.91 25.18 -1.48
CA LEU A 141 20.99 24.04 -1.43
C LEU A 141 19.81 24.21 -2.39
N GLY A 142 19.30 25.43 -2.58
CA GLY A 142 18.28 25.75 -3.58
C GLY A 142 18.75 25.44 -5.00
N VAL A 143 19.97 25.86 -5.37
CA VAL A 143 20.56 25.51 -6.67
C VAL A 143 20.77 24.00 -6.79
N ALA A 144 21.21 23.33 -5.72
CA ALA A 144 21.36 21.88 -5.67
C ALA A 144 20.02 21.10 -5.74
N ALA A 145 18.90 21.75 -5.42
CA ALA A 145 17.55 21.16 -5.50
C ALA A 145 16.99 21.07 -6.93
N GLY A 146 17.67 21.66 -7.92
CA GLY A 146 17.28 21.60 -9.34
C GLY A 146 17.11 20.17 -9.87
N PRO A 147 18.13 19.30 -9.79
CA PRO A 147 18.03 17.89 -10.19
C PRO A 147 16.93 17.09 -9.48
N ALA A 148 16.72 17.36 -8.19
CA ALA A 148 15.63 16.71 -7.46
C ALA A 148 14.27 17.14 -8.03
N GLY A 149 14.11 18.41 -8.40
CA GLY A 149 12.94 18.91 -9.16
C GLY A 149 12.85 18.34 -10.57
N ALA A 150 13.98 18.03 -11.21
CA ALA A 150 14.05 17.46 -12.55
C ALA A 150 14.05 15.92 -12.59
N SER A 151 13.87 15.25 -11.44
CA SER A 151 13.83 13.78 -11.39
C SER A 151 12.79 13.14 -12.33
N PRO A 152 11.60 13.73 -12.58
CA PRO A 152 10.67 13.21 -13.58
C PRO A 152 11.22 13.21 -15.02
N LEU A 153 12.19 14.07 -15.37
CA LEU A 153 12.90 14.05 -16.65
C LEU A 153 13.85 12.85 -16.72
N PHE A 154 14.78 12.75 -15.76
CA PHE A 154 15.83 11.72 -15.78
C PHE A 154 15.25 10.30 -15.72
N ILE A 155 14.14 10.13 -15.00
CA ILE A 155 13.45 8.85 -14.89
C ILE A 155 12.51 8.63 -16.08
N GLY A 156 11.86 9.70 -16.56
CA GLY A 156 10.99 9.64 -17.73
C GLY A 156 11.73 9.19 -18.98
N GLU A 157 12.98 9.60 -19.17
CA GLU A 157 13.83 9.19 -20.30
C GLU A 157 14.15 7.70 -20.32
N LEU A 158 14.27 7.07 -19.15
CA LEU A 158 14.65 5.67 -19.00
C LEU A 158 13.48 4.69 -19.06
N MET A 159 12.26 5.22 -19.16
CA MET A 159 11.01 4.46 -19.09
C MET A 159 10.24 4.64 -20.39
N SER A 160 9.53 3.60 -20.81
CA SER A 160 8.61 3.71 -21.96
C SER A 160 7.52 4.74 -21.67
N ASN A 161 7.01 5.46 -22.67
CA ASN A 161 5.95 6.46 -22.52
C ASN A 161 4.75 5.97 -21.69
N LYS A 162 4.31 4.71 -21.87
CA LYS A 162 3.25 4.06 -21.06
C LYS A 162 3.58 3.88 -19.57
N HIS A 163 4.86 3.77 -19.22
CA HIS A 163 5.34 3.40 -17.88
C HIS A 163 6.14 4.52 -17.17
N LYS A 164 6.30 5.71 -17.78
CA LYS A 164 7.05 6.82 -17.15
C LYS A 164 6.58 7.13 -15.73
N PHE A 165 5.26 7.08 -15.50
CA PHE A 165 4.70 7.32 -14.17
C PHE A 165 5.11 6.23 -13.15
N LEU A 166 5.18 4.97 -13.55
CA LEU A 166 5.63 3.88 -12.66
C LEU A 166 7.09 4.08 -12.24
N GLY A 167 7.92 4.58 -13.15
CA GLY A 167 9.30 4.92 -12.83
C GLY A 167 9.38 6.07 -11.82
N LEU A 168 8.57 7.12 -12.03
CA LEU A 168 8.45 8.22 -11.07
C LEU A 168 8.01 7.72 -9.69
N LEU A 169 7.01 6.85 -9.64
CA LEU A 169 6.52 6.24 -8.40
C LEU A 169 7.64 5.54 -7.64
N ALA A 170 8.46 4.74 -8.33
CA ALA A 170 9.57 4.02 -7.73
C ALA A 170 10.59 4.96 -7.04
N VAL A 171 10.76 6.17 -7.56
CA VAL A 171 11.67 7.18 -7.01
C VAL A 171 11.04 7.99 -5.87
N THR A 172 9.73 8.21 -5.88
CA THR A 172 9.05 9.04 -4.88
C THR A 172 8.54 8.27 -3.66
N VAL A 173 8.37 6.94 -3.73
CA VAL A 173 7.87 6.11 -2.62
C VAL A 173 8.65 6.33 -1.31
N PRO A 174 10.00 6.33 -1.30
CA PRO A 174 10.76 6.52 -0.05
C PRO A 174 10.57 7.90 0.58
N SER A 175 10.12 8.92 -0.18
CA SER A 175 9.93 10.29 0.32
C SER A 175 8.80 10.40 1.36
N ILE A 176 7.92 9.40 1.45
CA ILE A 176 6.84 9.31 2.44
C ILE A 176 7.40 9.21 3.86
N VAL A 177 8.47 8.45 4.05
CA VAL A 177 9.10 8.30 5.37
C VAL A 177 9.62 9.64 5.87
N MET A 178 10.14 10.46 4.95
CA MET A 178 10.69 11.79 5.25
C MET A 178 9.63 12.89 5.25
N THR A 179 8.36 12.55 5.01
CA THR A 179 7.22 13.48 5.07
C THR A 179 6.87 13.91 6.50
N ALA A 180 7.39 13.18 7.50
CA ALA A 180 7.45 13.64 8.88
C ALA A 180 8.52 14.73 9.12
N GLY A 181 9.07 15.35 8.06
CA GLY A 181 10.10 16.39 8.11
C GLY A 181 9.81 17.50 9.12
N PRO A 182 8.60 18.09 9.19
CA PRO A 182 8.29 19.10 10.19
C PRO A 182 8.44 18.61 11.64
N TYR A 183 7.97 17.38 11.91
CA TYR A 183 8.08 16.72 13.21
C TYR A 183 9.52 16.38 13.58
N LEU A 184 10.27 15.78 12.65
CA LEU A 184 11.68 15.46 12.86
C LEU A 184 12.52 16.73 13.08
N GLY A 185 12.27 17.79 12.30
CA GLY A 185 12.96 19.07 12.43
C GLY A 185 12.74 19.72 13.80
N GLN A 186 11.49 19.75 14.28
CA GLN A 186 11.19 20.28 15.62
C GLN A 186 11.78 19.38 16.72
N ARG A 187 11.63 18.06 16.61
CA ARG A 187 12.16 17.12 17.60
C ARG A 187 13.67 17.22 17.74
N LEU A 188 14.39 17.26 16.61
CA LEU A 188 15.85 17.42 16.59
C LEU A 188 16.29 18.75 17.20
N SER A 189 15.53 19.81 16.97
CA SER A 189 15.82 21.13 17.52
C SER A 189 15.59 21.21 19.03
N ILE A 190 14.58 20.51 19.55
CA ILE A 190 14.23 20.54 20.99
C ILE A 190 15.11 19.57 21.80
N GLN A 191 15.33 18.34 21.29
CA GLN A 191 16.04 17.29 22.04
C GLN A 191 17.56 17.29 21.80
N SER A 192 18.02 17.92 20.72
CA SER A 192 19.44 17.94 20.34
C SER A 192 19.82 19.32 19.79
N SER A 193 20.26 19.40 18.54
CA SER A 193 20.54 20.66 17.84
C SER A 193 19.93 20.64 16.46
N TRP A 194 19.43 21.80 16.01
CA TRP A 194 18.92 22.01 14.65
C TRP A 194 19.98 21.69 13.57
N ARG A 195 21.28 21.71 13.92
CA ARG A 195 22.39 21.34 13.03
C ARG A 195 22.30 19.90 12.51
N TRP A 196 21.66 18.99 13.24
CA TRP A 196 21.44 17.60 12.81
C TRP A 196 20.63 17.47 11.52
N ILE A 197 19.78 18.46 11.21
CA ILE A 197 19.03 18.48 9.94
C ILE A 197 20.00 18.46 8.75
N PHE A 198 21.10 19.21 8.85
CA PHE A 198 22.13 19.29 7.82
C PHE A 198 23.08 18.08 7.84
N TYR A 199 23.37 17.50 9.01
CA TYR A 199 24.15 16.25 9.08
C TYR A 199 23.43 15.08 8.41
N ILE A 200 22.12 14.95 8.63
CA ILE A 200 21.29 13.95 7.95
C ILE A 200 21.33 14.17 6.43
N TYR A 201 21.26 15.43 5.98
CA TYR A 201 21.41 15.77 4.57
C TYR A 201 22.76 15.31 4.01
N ILE A 202 23.87 15.58 4.69
CA ILE A 202 25.22 15.19 4.24
C ILE A 202 25.32 13.67 4.09
N ILE A 203 24.86 12.91 5.08
CA ILE A 203 24.93 11.44 5.07
C ILE A 203 24.15 10.89 3.88
N MET A 204 22.88 11.26 3.74
CA MET A 204 22.02 10.72 2.69
C MET A 204 22.44 11.19 1.30
N SER A 205 22.82 12.47 1.15
CA SER A 205 23.29 13.03 -0.12
C SER A 205 24.62 12.41 -0.56
N THR A 206 25.50 12.02 0.37
CA THR A 206 26.75 11.31 0.04
C THR A 206 26.45 9.91 -0.52
N VAL A 207 25.53 9.17 0.11
CA VAL A 207 25.08 7.87 -0.40
C VAL A 207 24.42 8.02 -1.76
N ALA A 208 23.50 8.97 -1.93
CA ALA A 208 22.83 9.24 -3.20
C ALA A 208 23.85 9.56 -4.32
N THR A 209 24.81 10.44 -4.04
CA THR A 209 25.86 10.81 -4.99
C THR A 209 26.72 9.60 -5.36
N SER A 210 27.06 8.75 -4.39
CA SER A 210 27.86 7.55 -4.61
C SER A 210 27.13 6.57 -5.53
N LEU A 211 25.83 6.36 -5.31
CA LEU A 211 25.01 5.51 -6.18
C LEU A 211 24.96 6.04 -7.62
N ILE A 212 24.73 7.35 -7.78
CA ILE A 212 24.68 8.00 -9.10
C ILE A 212 26.04 7.92 -9.80
N VAL A 213 27.15 8.19 -9.10
CA VAL A 213 28.49 8.12 -9.69
C VAL A 213 28.81 6.72 -10.22
N VAL A 214 28.42 5.67 -9.48
CA VAL A 214 28.78 4.28 -9.81
C VAL A 214 27.85 3.65 -10.85
N TRP A 215 26.54 3.93 -10.81
CA TRP A 215 25.56 3.18 -11.61
C TRP A 215 24.80 4.00 -12.65
N TYR A 216 24.76 5.34 -12.53
CA TYR A 216 24.05 6.18 -13.50
C TYR A 216 24.96 6.56 -14.67
N HIS A 217 24.81 5.84 -15.79
CA HIS A 217 25.55 6.03 -17.05
C HIS A 217 24.58 6.24 -18.23
N PRO A 218 23.94 7.43 -18.33
CA PRO A 218 23.13 7.83 -19.50
C PRO A 218 24.02 8.10 -20.73
N PRO A 219 23.43 8.39 -21.92
CA PRO A 219 24.19 8.72 -23.12
C PRO A 219 25.29 9.76 -22.87
N SER A 220 26.49 9.47 -23.37
CA SER A 220 27.65 10.36 -23.24
C SER A 220 27.64 11.47 -24.29
N PHE A 221 28.53 12.46 -24.12
CA PHE A 221 28.73 13.51 -25.11
C PHE A 221 29.11 12.95 -26.49
N THR A 222 29.89 11.86 -26.55
CA THR A 222 30.30 11.22 -27.81
C THR A 222 29.15 10.49 -28.48
N GLN A 223 28.20 9.94 -27.71
CA GLN A 223 26.98 9.36 -28.26
C GLN A 223 26.02 10.42 -28.80
N LEU A 224 25.93 11.58 -28.14
CA LEU A 224 25.06 12.68 -28.53
C LEU A 224 25.57 13.44 -29.78
N HIS A 225 26.89 13.65 -29.91
CA HIS A 225 27.47 14.52 -30.96
C HIS A 225 28.53 13.84 -31.85
N GLY A 226 28.84 12.57 -31.61
CA GLY A 226 29.92 11.85 -32.30
C GLY A 226 31.32 12.24 -31.84
N LYS A 227 32.34 11.54 -32.36
CA LYS A 227 33.75 11.76 -31.97
C LYS A 227 34.36 13.04 -32.52
N LYS A 228 33.75 13.64 -33.57
CA LYS A 228 34.26 14.82 -34.27
C LYS A 228 33.89 16.13 -33.58
N ALA A 229 32.83 16.15 -32.77
CA ALA A 229 32.38 17.34 -32.05
C ALA A 229 33.23 17.64 -30.83
N ARG A 230 33.55 18.92 -30.59
CA ARG A 230 34.30 19.37 -29.40
C ARG A 230 33.39 20.08 -28.42
N LYS A 231 33.55 19.77 -27.13
CA LYS A 231 32.79 20.42 -26.03
C LYS A 231 32.93 21.95 -26.02
N ARG A 232 34.07 22.50 -26.46
CA ARG A 232 34.30 23.96 -26.52
C ARG A 232 33.42 24.65 -27.56
N ASP A 233 33.21 24.01 -28.71
CA ASP A 233 32.41 24.57 -29.80
C ASP A 233 30.92 24.60 -29.39
N GLU A 234 30.47 23.53 -28.73
CA GLU A 234 29.11 23.44 -28.18
C GLU A 234 28.85 24.42 -27.03
N LEU A 235 29.88 24.74 -26.24
CA LEU A 235 29.80 25.74 -25.16
C LEU A 235 29.69 27.17 -25.70
N ALA A 236 30.33 27.45 -26.84
CA ALA A 236 30.28 28.76 -27.50
C ALA A 236 28.90 29.04 -28.13
N LYS A 237 28.19 28.01 -28.57
CA LYS A 237 26.83 28.09 -29.16
C LYS A 237 25.72 28.30 -28.13
N LEU A 238 26.02 28.27 -26.84
CA LEU A 238 25.02 28.50 -25.79
C LEU A 238 24.63 29.98 -25.71
N ASP A 239 23.37 30.22 -25.39
CA ASP A 239 22.85 31.57 -25.19
C ASP A 239 23.21 32.14 -23.80
N TRP A 240 24.45 32.62 -23.68
CA TRP A 240 24.98 33.23 -22.45
C TRP A 240 24.25 34.53 -22.07
N ILE A 241 23.78 35.28 -23.07
CA ILE A 241 23.03 36.53 -22.86
C ILE A 241 21.65 36.19 -22.30
N GLY A 242 20.93 35.25 -22.92
CA GLY A 242 19.64 34.77 -22.42
C GLY A 242 19.75 34.18 -21.02
N LEU A 243 20.76 33.35 -20.76
CA LEU A 243 21.07 32.79 -19.44
C LEU A 243 21.27 33.87 -18.37
N PHE A 244 22.02 34.92 -18.68
CA PHE A 244 22.23 36.04 -17.76
C PHE A 244 20.93 36.80 -17.50
N LEU A 245 20.20 37.18 -18.56
CA LEU A 245 18.98 37.98 -18.46
C LEU A 245 17.87 37.26 -17.70
N VAL A 246 17.70 35.94 -17.92
CA VAL A 246 16.69 35.15 -17.20
C VAL A 246 17.08 34.95 -15.74
N THR A 247 18.36 34.67 -15.45
CA THR A 247 18.83 34.46 -14.08
C THR A 247 18.75 35.74 -13.26
N ALA A 248 19.21 36.86 -13.82
CA ALA A 248 19.11 38.18 -13.19
C ALA A 248 17.65 38.62 -13.02
N GLY A 249 16.83 38.46 -14.07
CA GLY A 249 15.42 38.85 -14.08
C GLY A 249 14.58 38.09 -13.04
N VAL A 250 14.68 36.76 -13.04
CA VAL A 250 13.99 35.92 -12.04
C VAL A 250 14.45 36.25 -10.63
N SER A 251 15.76 36.40 -10.41
CA SER A 251 16.30 36.66 -9.07
C SER A 251 15.88 38.02 -8.52
N LEU A 252 16.00 39.09 -9.30
CA LEU A 252 15.62 40.45 -8.89
C LEU A 252 14.12 40.57 -8.65
N PHE A 253 13.30 40.00 -9.54
CA PHE A 253 11.86 40.05 -9.42
C PHE A 253 11.36 39.30 -8.19
N LEU A 254 11.81 38.05 -7.98
CA LEU A 254 11.41 37.25 -6.82
C LEU A 254 11.92 37.85 -5.50
N LEU A 255 13.10 38.47 -5.49
CA LEU A 255 13.61 39.18 -4.32
C LEU A 255 12.74 40.39 -3.98
N GLY A 256 12.36 41.18 -4.99
CA GLY A 256 11.44 42.32 -4.83
C GLY A 256 10.09 41.90 -4.25
N VAL A 257 9.51 40.82 -4.79
CA VAL A 257 8.23 40.26 -4.33
C VAL A 257 8.31 39.70 -2.90
N SER A 258 9.43 39.08 -2.51
CA SER A 258 9.62 38.53 -1.15
C SER A 258 9.84 39.60 -0.07
N TRP A 259 10.36 40.77 -0.44
CA TRP A 259 10.57 41.88 0.49
C TRP A 259 9.41 42.87 0.55
N GLY A 260 8.52 42.88 -0.44
CA GLY A 260 7.34 43.74 -0.48
C GLY A 260 6.34 43.42 0.64
N GLY A 261 5.78 44.48 1.24
CA GLY A 261 4.70 44.36 2.23
C GLY A 261 5.15 44.10 3.67
N LYS A 262 6.45 44.16 3.95
CA LYS A 262 6.97 44.11 5.33
C LYS A 262 6.89 45.49 5.99
N PRO A 263 6.83 45.57 7.34
CA PRO A 263 6.81 46.85 8.08
C PRO A 263 7.95 47.80 7.71
N ASN A 264 9.14 47.27 7.43
CA ASN A 264 10.34 48.04 7.07
C ASN A 264 10.56 48.14 5.54
N SER A 265 9.65 47.64 4.73
CA SER A 265 9.74 47.60 3.25
C SER A 265 8.35 47.61 2.63
N ALA A 266 7.69 48.77 2.71
CA ALA A 266 6.39 48.99 2.07
C ALA A 266 6.47 48.73 0.56
N TRP A 267 5.36 48.26 -0.02
CA TRP A 267 5.24 48.07 -1.48
C TRP A 267 5.57 49.34 -2.28
N ASN A 268 5.36 50.52 -1.69
CA ASN A 268 5.65 51.82 -2.30
C ASN A 268 7.11 52.28 -2.13
N SER A 269 7.98 51.47 -1.53
CA SER A 269 9.40 51.81 -1.36
C SER A 269 10.13 51.75 -2.71
N GLY A 270 10.92 52.79 -3.00
CA GLY A 270 11.73 52.86 -4.23
C GLY A 270 12.66 51.66 -4.41
N LYS A 271 13.14 51.05 -3.32
CA LYS A 271 13.95 49.82 -3.35
C LYS A 271 13.16 48.62 -3.91
N ILE A 272 11.91 48.45 -3.48
CA ILE A 272 11.05 47.31 -3.89
C ILE A 272 10.58 47.50 -5.32
N ILE A 273 10.09 48.70 -5.64
CA ILE A 273 9.68 49.05 -7.00
C ILE A 273 10.86 48.89 -7.95
N GLY A 274 12.05 49.38 -7.59
CA GLY A 274 13.26 49.26 -8.41
C GLY A 274 13.66 47.80 -8.67
N LEU A 275 13.61 46.91 -7.67
CA LEU A 275 13.89 45.48 -7.84
C LEU A 275 12.84 44.79 -8.74
N MET A 276 11.56 45.11 -8.55
CA MET A 276 10.48 44.52 -9.36
C MET A 276 10.50 45.01 -10.81
N THR A 277 10.70 46.31 -11.05
CA THR A 277 10.71 46.88 -12.40
C THR A 277 11.96 46.50 -13.17
N SER A 278 13.14 46.49 -12.52
CA SER A 278 14.37 46.00 -13.17
C SER A 278 14.33 44.50 -13.45
N GLY A 279 13.78 43.70 -12.53
CA GLY A 279 13.57 42.27 -12.74
C GLY A 279 12.60 41.97 -13.88
N LEU A 280 11.42 42.61 -13.87
CA LEU A 280 10.43 42.47 -14.95
C LEU A 280 10.97 43.01 -16.28
N GLY A 281 11.68 44.13 -16.26
CA GLY A 281 12.36 44.69 -17.43
C GLY A 281 13.38 43.73 -18.01
N SER A 282 14.21 43.08 -17.18
CA SER A 282 15.17 42.06 -17.63
C SER A 282 14.47 40.85 -18.25
N LEU A 283 13.34 40.40 -17.70
CA LEU A 283 12.53 39.31 -18.26
C LEU A 283 11.85 39.70 -19.59
N LEU A 284 11.42 40.96 -19.74
CA LEU A 284 10.89 41.47 -21.00
C LEU A 284 11.98 41.58 -22.07
N VAL A 285 13.16 42.10 -21.71
CA VAL A 285 14.32 42.16 -22.61
C VAL A 285 14.74 40.75 -23.02
N PHE A 286 14.74 39.79 -22.08
CA PHE A 286 14.97 38.38 -22.37
C PHE A 286 13.97 37.83 -23.40
N ALA A 287 12.66 38.02 -23.19
CA ALA A 287 11.64 37.55 -24.11
C ALA A 287 11.77 38.19 -25.51
N LEU A 288 12.03 39.50 -25.57
CA LEU A 288 12.27 40.20 -26.84
C LEU A 288 13.55 39.69 -27.52
N TYR A 289 14.61 39.47 -26.76
CA TYR A 289 15.88 38.96 -27.27
C TYR A 289 15.75 37.54 -27.83
N GLU A 290 15.05 36.62 -27.16
CA GLU A 290 14.86 35.27 -27.71
C GLU A 290 13.90 35.23 -28.91
N VAL A 291 12.89 36.09 -28.94
CA VAL A 291 11.92 36.16 -30.06
C VAL A 291 12.54 36.82 -31.30
N PHE A 292 13.24 37.94 -31.13
CA PHE A 292 13.77 38.74 -32.25
C PHE A 292 15.24 38.48 -32.56
N GLY A 293 16.05 38.18 -31.54
CA GLY A 293 17.49 37.92 -31.67
C GLY A 293 17.82 36.56 -32.26
N LYS A 294 16.86 35.61 -32.26
CA LYS A 294 17.00 34.25 -32.81
C LYS A 294 18.36 33.61 -32.47
N PRO A 295 18.71 33.50 -31.17
CA PRO A 295 19.95 32.83 -30.77
C PRO A 295 19.95 31.40 -31.33
N GLU A 296 21.12 30.87 -31.69
CA GLU A 296 21.25 29.53 -32.28
C GLU A 296 20.64 28.45 -31.35
N ARG A 297 20.73 28.65 -30.03
CA ARG A 297 20.18 27.74 -29.02
C ARG A 297 19.51 28.52 -27.87
N PRO A 298 18.25 28.97 -28.05
CA PRO A 298 17.53 29.72 -27.02
C PRO A 298 17.34 28.88 -25.75
N MET A 299 17.31 29.52 -24.59
CA MET A 299 17.01 28.87 -23.31
C MET A 299 15.52 28.54 -23.20
N VAL A 300 14.64 29.40 -23.73
CA VAL A 300 13.19 29.17 -23.81
C VAL A 300 12.72 29.29 -25.26
N PRO A 301 12.83 28.21 -26.07
CA PRO A 301 12.49 28.26 -27.50
C PRO A 301 11.08 28.80 -27.77
N PRO A 302 10.93 29.91 -28.52
CA PRO A 302 9.61 30.49 -28.82
C PRO A 302 8.67 29.53 -29.56
N GLY A 303 9.23 28.54 -30.29
CA GLY A 303 8.49 27.49 -30.97
C GLY A 303 7.60 26.65 -30.05
N LEU A 304 7.98 26.48 -28.78
CA LEU A 304 7.18 25.74 -27.78
C LEU A 304 5.79 26.37 -27.58
N PHE A 305 5.68 27.69 -27.67
CA PHE A 305 4.41 28.41 -27.46
C PHE A 305 3.47 28.37 -28.66
N LYS A 306 3.89 27.85 -29.81
CA LYS A 306 3.00 27.65 -30.97
C LYS A 306 1.95 26.55 -30.69
N ASP A 307 2.29 25.56 -29.87
CA ASP A 307 1.37 24.50 -29.48
C ASP A 307 0.48 24.92 -28.31
N THR A 308 -0.59 25.64 -28.64
CA THR A 308 -1.54 26.19 -27.66
C THR A 308 -2.37 25.12 -26.95
N ARG A 309 -2.64 23.98 -27.60
CA ARG A 309 -3.50 22.89 -27.05
C ARG A 309 -2.72 21.77 -26.36
N GLY A 310 -1.40 21.72 -26.54
CA GLY A 310 -0.50 20.83 -25.81
C GLY A 310 0.37 21.60 -24.81
N PHE A 311 1.52 22.11 -25.27
CA PHE A 311 2.55 22.73 -24.40
C PHE A 311 2.02 23.88 -23.53
N VAL A 312 1.30 24.85 -24.11
CA VAL A 312 0.82 26.02 -23.35
C VAL A 312 -0.18 25.63 -22.27
N CYS A 313 -1.10 24.69 -22.56
CA CYS A 313 -2.04 24.17 -21.56
C CYS A 313 -1.32 23.45 -20.42
N ILE A 314 -0.34 22.59 -20.74
CA ILE A 314 0.50 21.90 -19.75
C ILE A 314 1.22 22.92 -18.87
N LEU A 315 1.84 23.95 -19.46
CA LEU A 315 2.55 24.99 -18.74
C LEU A 315 1.64 25.75 -17.77
N LEU A 316 0.44 26.17 -18.21
CA LEU A 316 -0.52 26.88 -17.37
C LEU A 316 -1.02 26.02 -16.20
N ILE A 317 -1.37 24.76 -16.47
CA ILE A 317 -1.85 23.84 -15.42
C ILE A 317 -0.72 23.59 -14.41
N SER A 318 0.48 23.25 -14.89
CA SER A 318 1.64 23.00 -14.03
C SER A 318 2.03 24.21 -13.17
N SER A 319 1.99 25.41 -13.76
CA SER A 319 2.30 26.67 -13.07
C SER A 319 1.35 26.93 -11.90
N ILE A 320 0.04 26.85 -12.14
CA ILE A 320 -0.97 27.17 -11.12
C ILE A 320 -1.02 26.07 -10.05
N MET A 321 -1.03 24.80 -10.45
CA MET A 321 -1.06 23.70 -9.48
C MET A 321 0.24 23.64 -8.67
N GLY A 322 1.38 23.90 -9.30
CA GLY A 322 2.67 24.03 -8.64
C GLY A 322 2.70 25.18 -7.63
N ALA A 323 2.13 26.33 -7.97
CA ALA A 323 1.99 27.46 -7.06
C ALA A 323 1.09 27.15 -5.87
N MET A 324 -0.05 26.46 -6.11
CA MET A 324 -0.95 26.00 -5.05
C MET A 324 -0.28 24.98 -4.12
N ASN A 325 0.57 24.10 -4.64
CA ASN A 325 1.31 23.13 -3.83
C ASN A 325 2.28 23.81 -2.87
N LEU A 326 3.07 24.76 -3.40
CA LEU A 326 4.03 25.53 -2.58
C LEU A 326 3.31 26.39 -1.55
N CYS A 327 2.22 27.05 -1.95
CA CYS A 327 1.37 27.79 -1.01
C CYS A 327 0.83 26.88 0.10
N LEU A 328 0.24 25.74 -0.23
CA LEU A 328 -0.30 24.80 0.76
C LEU A 328 0.81 24.35 1.74
N THR A 329 1.99 24.03 1.22
CA THR A 329 3.12 23.56 2.02
C THR A 329 3.69 24.64 2.96
N ILE A 330 3.60 25.92 2.59
CA ILE A 330 4.16 27.04 3.39
C ILE A 330 3.10 27.65 4.32
N ILE A 331 1.90 27.90 3.84
CA ILE A 331 0.86 28.64 4.56
C ILE A 331 0.12 27.78 5.56
N TYR A 332 -0.14 26.50 5.24
CA TYR A 332 -0.88 25.64 6.16
C TYR A 332 -0.16 25.45 7.51
N PRO A 333 1.16 25.19 7.58
CA PRO A 333 1.86 25.16 8.86
C PRO A 333 1.72 26.45 9.66
N GLN A 334 1.78 27.61 9.01
CA GLN A 334 1.58 28.92 9.67
C GLN A 334 0.14 29.09 10.16
N GLN A 335 -0.85 28.66 9.38
CA GLN A 335 -2.26 28.68 9.77
C GLN A 335 -2.49 27.83 11.02
N VAL A 336 -1.87 26.64 11.08
CA VAL A 336 -1.97 25.75 12.25
C VAL A 336 -1.41 26.42 13.50
N ILE A 337 -0.21 27.01 13.40
CA ILE A 337 0.45 27.69 14.53
C ILE A 337 -0.35 28.90 14.99
N ASN A 338 -0.84 29.73 14.06
CA ASN A 338 -1.53 30.98 14.38
C ASN A 338 -2.96 30.80 14.90
N ILE A 339 -3.68 29.76 14.46
CA ILE A 339 -5.07 29.49 14.87
C ILE A 339 -5.12 28.52 16.06
N PHE A 340 -4.40 27.39 15.99
CA PHE A 340 -4.51 26.33 16.97
C PHE A 340 -3.39 26.32 18.01
N GLY A 341 -2.28 27.06 17.80
CA GLY A 341 -1.07 26.94 18.61
C GLY A 341 -1.26 27.07 20.13
N SER A 342 -2.21 27.91 20.59
CA SER A 342 -2.52 28.05 22.03
C SER A 342 -3.52 27.03 22.57
N SER A 343 -4.23 26.32 21.70
CA SER A 343 -5.24 25.30 22.04
C SER A 343 -4.71 23.87 22.04
N LEU A 344 -3.55 23.65 21.40
CA LEU A 344 -2.91 22.34 21.29
C LEU A 344 -2.10 22.03 22.55
N LYS A 345 -2.14 20.77 23.00
CA LYS A 345 -1.59 20.39 24.29
C LYS A 345 -0.06 20.35 24.30
N ASN A 346 0.54 19.89 23.20
CA ASN A 346 1.98 19.65 23.06
C ASN A 346 2.50 20.12 21.67
N TRP A 347 3.80 20.41 21.58
CA TRP A 347 4.47 20.71 20.29
C TRP A 347 4.35 19.57 19.27
N GLU A 348 4.25 18.32 19.74
CA GLU A 348 4.06 17.14 18.90
C GLU A 348 2.74 17.19 18.12
N GLU A 349 1.64 17.62 18.75
CA GLU A 349 0.32 17.72 18.11
C GLU A 349 0.34 18.77 16.99
N THR A 350 0.98 19.92 17.24
CA THR A 350 1.24 20.96 16.23
C THR A 350 2.06 20.41 15.08
N ALA A 351 3.17 19.73 15.37
CA ALA A 351 4.06 19.20 14.35
C ALA A 351 3.38 18.15 13.46
N TRP A 352 2.61 17.22 14.03
CA TRP A 352 1.83 16.25 13.26
C TRP A 352 0.75 16.91 12.40
N MET A 353 0.04 17.89 12.96
CA MET A 353 -0.97 18.63 12.22
C MET A 353 -0.36 19.37 11.03
N THR A 354 0.78 20.05 11.19
CA THR A 354 1.48 20.73 10.07
C THR A 354 2.00 19.78 8.99
N ALA A 355 2.27 18.51 9.33
CA ALA A 355 2.74 17.51 8.36
C ALA A 355 1.62 16.95 7.46
N THR A 356 0.34 17.14 7.80
CA THR A 356 -0.81 16.53 7.08
C THR A 356 -0.90 16.92 5.61
N ALA A 357 -0.59 18.18 5.26
CA ALA A 357 -0.51 18.63 3.87
C ALA A 357 0.59 17.90 3.08
N ALA A 358 1.76 17.70 3.71
CA ALA A 358 2.87 16.99 3.09
C ALA A 358 2.54 15.49 2.90
N PHE A 359 1.87 14.86 3.89
CA PHE A 359 1.35 13.50 3.76
C PHE A 359 0.36 13.37 2.61
N GLY A 360 -0.55 14.33 2.47
CA GLY A 360 -1.46 14.42 1.32
C GLY A 360 -0.68 14.45 0.01
N THR A 361 0.27 15.36 -0.14
CA THR A 361 1.12 15.52 -1.33
C THR A 361 1.77 14.21 -1.80
N TRP A 362 2.46 13.50 -0.93
CA TRP A 362 3.15 12.27 -1.32
C TRP A 362 2.20 11.08 -1.48
N ALA A 363 1.14 10.99 -0.66
CA ALA A 363 0.10 9.97 -0.83
C ALA A 363 -0.64 10.14 -2.16
N GLY A 364 -0.82 11.38 -2.62
CA GLY A 364 -1.39 11.72 -3.91
C GLY A 364 -0.70 11.07 -5.09
N ILE A 365 0.62 11.24 -5.16
CA ILE A 365 1.47 10.66 -6.21
C ILE A 365 1.36 9.13 -6.20
N MET A 366 1.27 8.50 -5.03
CA MET A 366 1.10 7.05 -4.93
C MET A 366 -0.28 6.56 -5.36
N VAL A 367 -1.33 7.17 -4.82
CA VAL A 367 -2.69 6.65 -4.93
C VAL A 367 -3.28 7.03 -6.29
N LEU A 368 -3.30 8.32 -6.61
CA LEU A 368 -3.85 8.79 -7.89
C LEU A 368 -2.91 8.51 -9.06
N GLY A 369 -1.61 8.42 -8.80
CA GLY A 369 -0.63 8.08 -9.81
C GLY A 369 -0.86 6.74 -10.49
N ASN A 370 -1.32 5.73 -9.75
CA ASN A 370 -1.68 4.43 -10.31
C ASN A 370 -2.90 4.52 -11.24
N LEU A 371 -3.75 5.55 -11.13
CA LEU A 371 -4.90 5.73 -12.01
C LEU A 371 -4.49 6.18 -13.43
N PHE A 372 -3.31 6.79 -13.57
CA PHE A 372 -2.78 7.32 -14.83
C PHE A 372 -2.77 6.30 -15.96
N HIS A 373 -2.26 5.09 -15.71
CA HIS A 373 -2.19 4.01 -16.70
C HIS A 373 -3.47 3.15 -16.74
N LEU A 374 -4.23 3.13 -15.65
CA LEU A 374 -5.35 2.23 -15.41
C LEU A 374 -6.65 2.72 -16.09
N ILE A 375 -6.98 3.99 -15.89
CA ILE A 375 -8.24 4.57 -16.37
C ILE A 375 -8.11 4.98 -17.86
N ARG A 376 -6.89 5.35 -18.29
CA ARG A 376 -6.65 6.15 -19.50
C ARG A 376 -7.56 7.40 -19.49
N HIS A 377 -7.58 8.26 -20.50
CA HIS A 377 -8.26 9.56 -20.47
C HIS A 377 -7.58 10.66 -19.62
N ILE A 378 -6.31 10.92 -19.90
CA ILE A 378 -5.46 11.86 -19.15
C ILE A 378 -6.10 13.24 -18.98
N ARG A 379 -6.74 13.76 -20.03
CA ARG A 379 -7.42 15.08 -20.01
C ARG A 379 -8.49 15.16 -18.92
N TRP A 380 -9.34 14.14 -18.82
CA TRP A 380 -10.44 14.11 -17.86
C TRP A 380 -9.95 13.93 -16.43
N GLN A 381 -8.86 13.19 -16.24
CA GLN A 381 -8.23 13.04 -14.93
C GLN A 381 -7.70 14.39 -14.42
N ILE A 382 -7.02 15.16 -15.27
CA ILE A 382 -6.48 16.49 -14.90
C ILE A 382 -7.62 17.48 -14.63
N LEU A 383 -8.70 17.45 -15.43
CA LEU A 383 -9.88 18.27 -15.17
C LEU A 383 -10.51 17.95 -13.80
N ALA A 384 -10.72 16.66 -13.50
CA ALA A 384 -11.26 16.23 -12.22
C ALA A 384 -10.33 16.66 -11.07
N GLY A 385 -9.01 16.57 -11.27
CA GLY A 385 -8.01 17.04 -10.32
C GLY A 385 -8.07 18.55 -10.09
N ALA A 386 -8.19 19.35 -11.14
CA ALA A 386 -8.29 20.81 -11.03
C ALA A 386 -9.57 21.25 -10.28
N ILE A 387 -10.71 20.60 -10.55
CA ILE A 387 -11.97 20.85 -9.84
C ILE A 387 -11.84 20.45 -8.36
N TRP A 388 -11.29 19.28 -8.09
CA TRP A 388 -11.07 18.78 -6.73
C TRP A 388 -10.19 19.74 -5.93
N LEU A 389 -9.02 20.11 -6.46
CA LEU A 389 -8.10 21.01 -5.77
C LEU A 389 -8.77 22.35 -5.45
N THR A 390 -9.49 22.92 -6.42
CA THR A 390 -10.20 24.21 -6.24
C THR A 390 -11.27 24.11 -5.16
N ALA A 391 -12.04 23.01 -5.13
CA ALA A 391 -13.07 22.78 -4.13
C ALA A 391 -12.50 22.62 -2.72
N PHE A 392 -11.44 21.83 -2.56
CA PHE A 392 -10.83 21.58 -1.25
C PHE A 392 -10.05 22.79 -0.73
N LEU A 393 -9.32 23.52 -1.60
CA LEU A 393 -8.73 24.80 -1.20
C LEU A 393 -9.79 25.83 -0.82
N GLY A 394 -10.95 25.81 -1.48
CA GLY A 394 -12.08 26.63 -1.07
C GLY A 394 -12.64 26.24 0.29
N ALA A 395 -12.80 24.94 0.54
CA ALA A 395 -13.24 24.43 1.84
C ALA A 395 -12.26 24.78 2.98
N MET A 396 -10.97 24.96 2.71
CA MET A 396 -10.01 25.42 3.72
C MET A 396 -10.37 26.80 4.31
N SER A 397 -11.19 27.62 3.65
CA SER A 397 -11.69 28.88 4.20
C SER A 397 -12.64 28.69 5.38
N SER A 398 -13.23 27.50 5.55
CA SER A 398 -14.12 27.20 6.68
C SER A 398 -13.36 26.84 7.97
N ILE A 399 -12.03 26.74 7.92
CA ILE A 399 -11.21 26.37 9.09
C ILE A 399 -11.27 27.49 10.14
N ASN A 400 -11.65 27.12 11.36
CA ASN A 400 -11.71 27.97 12.54
C ASN A 400 -11.08 27.22 13.74
N ARG A 401 -10.99 27.89 14.89
CA ARG A 401 -10.37 27.31 16.10
C ARG A 401 -11.07 26.04 16.64
N ASP A 402 -12.35 25.85 16.32
CA ASP A 402 -13.17 24.77 16.89
C ASP A 402 -13.19 23.51 16.00
N ASN A 403 -12.76 23.61 14.74
CA ASN A 403 -12.86 22.53 13.76
C ASN A 403 -11.52 21.92 13.32
N LYS A 404 -10.63 21.62 14.28
CA LYS A 404 -9.30 21.04 14.03
C LYS A 404 -9.30 19.78 13.12
N ASN A 405 -10.31 18.92 13.26
CA ASN A 405 -10.43 17.70 12.46
C ASN A 405 -10.69 18.01 10.97
N ALA A 406 -11.44 19.08 10.69
CA ALA A 406 -11.68 19.54 9.33
C ALA A 406 -10.39 20.07 8.71
N ALA A 407 -9.57 20.82 9.46
CA ALA A 407 -8.27 21.29 8.98
C ALA A 407 -7.34 20.15 8.57
N ILE A 408 -7.27 19.07 9.38
CA ILE A 408 -6.48 17.87 9.07
C ILE A 408 -7.00 17.18 7.80
N ALA A 409 -8.31 16.98 7.68
CA ALA A 409 -8.89 16.27 6.54
C ALA A 409 -8.75 17.08 5.24
N LEU A 410 -9.12 18.36 5.27
CA LEU A 410 -9.14 19.22 4.09
C LEU A 410 -7.73 19.47 3.53
N SER A 411 -6.74 19.69 4.40
CA SER A 411 -5.35 19.87 3.96
C SER A 411 -4.76 18.59 3.35
N PHE A 412 -5.10 17.42 3.90
CA PHE A 412 -4.70 16.13 3.33
C PHE A 412 -5.31 15.92 1.94
N PHE A 413 -6.62 16.15 1.77
CA PHE A 413 -7.29 15.97 0.48
C PHE A 413 -6.91 17.02 -0.57
N ALA A 414 -6.59 18.26 -0.16
CA ALA A 414 -6.01 19.26 -1.05
C ALA A 414 -4.61 18.85 -1.52
N GLY A 415 -3.77 18.35 -0.60
CA GLY A 415 -2.43 17.83 -0.91
C GLY A 415 -2.45 16.63 -1.86
N LEU A 416 -3.42 15.73 -1.70
CA LEU A 416 -3.54 14.48 -2.47
C LEU A 416 -3.61 14.73 -3.97
N VAL A 417 -4.32 15.76 -4.42
CA VAL A 417 -4.47 16.01 -5.86
C VAL A 417 -3.38 16.93 -6.41
N VAL A 418 -2.94 17.92 -5.63
CA VAL A 418 -2.08 18.98 -6.15
C VAL A 418 -0.76 18.45 -6.70
N SER A 419 -0.16 17.49 -6.00
CA SER A 419 1.17 16.97 -6.37
C SER A 419 1.10 15.93 -7.48
N TRP A 420 0.07 15.09 -7.49
CA TRP A 420 -0.17 14.18 -8.61
C TRP A 420 -0.38 14.95 -9.93
N ALA A 421 -1.23 15.97 -9.91
CA ALA A 421 -1.57 16.74 -11.10
C ALA A 421 -0.43 17.67 -11.55
N GLN A 422 0.47 18.04 -10.65
CA GLN A 422 1.71 18.70 -11.01
C GLN A 422 2.65 17.73 -11.75
N ASP A 423 2.95 16.56 -11.18
CA ASP A 423 3.97 15.67 -11.75
C ASP A 423 3.52 15.02 -13.07
N ILE A 424 2.21 14.75 -13.23
CA ILE A 424 1.66 14.25 -14.49
C ILE A 424 1.89 15.26 -15.64
N THR A 425 1.72 16.56 -15.40
CA THR A 425 1.95 17.59 -16.42
C THR A 425 3.42 17.68 -16.83
N MET A 426 4.34 17.46 -15.88
CA MET A 426 5.78 17.38 -16.14
C MET A 426 6.19 16.12 -16.93
N LEU A 427 5.44 15.03 -16.82
CA LEU A 427 5.64 13.86 -17.69
C LEU A 427 5.01 14.06 -19.08
N MET A 428 3.87 14.74 -19.15
CA MET A 428 3.15 14.96 -20.42
C MET A 428 3.93 15.81 -21.43
N VAL A 429 4.73 16.77 -20.96
CA VAL A 429 5.56 17.59 -21.86
C VAL A 429 6.57 16.72 -22.63
N GLN A 430 7.01 15.61 -22.04
CA GLN A 430 7.94 14.67 -22.67
C GLN A 430 7.27 13.81 -23.76
N PHE A 431 5.94 13.82 -23.87
CA PHE A 431 5.23 13.06 -24.91
C PHE A 431 5.07 13.83 -26.21
N ILE A 432 5.16 15.16 -26.15
CA ILE A 432 4.86 16.06 -27.27
C ILE A 432 6.11 16.75 -27.82
N THR A 433 7.27 16.44 -27.26
CA THR A 433 8.57 17.02 -27.62
C THR A 433 9.44 15.94 -28.25
N THR A 434 10.35 16.33 -29.15
CA THR A 434 11.39 15.46 -29.70
C THR A 434 12.40 15.06 -28.61
N ASP A 435 13.03 13.89 -28.77
CA ASP A 435 13.93 13.33 -27.75
C ASP A 435 15.18 14.21 -27.50
N GLU A 436 15.61 14.99 -28.50
CA GLU A 436 16.76 15.90 -28.43
C GLU A 436 16.50 17.23 -27.69
N ASP A 437 15.24 17.67 -27.65
CA ASP A 437 14.79 18.89 -26.96
C ASP A 437 13.94 18.56 -25.72
N LEU A 438 14.04 17.33 -25.23
CA LEU A 438 13.25 16.86 -24.10
C LEU A 438 13.52 17.67 -22.84
N GLY A 439 14.79 17.95 -22.54
CA GLY A 439 15.21 18.62 -21.31
C GLY A 439 14.86 20.10 -21.28
N VAL A 440 14.98 20.81 -22.40
CA VAL A 440 14.55 22.22 -22.53
C VAL A 440 13.04 22.38 -22.39
N ALA A 441 12.22 21.55 -23.03
CA ALA A 441 10.77 21.67 -22.94
C ALA A 441 10.29 21.34 -21.52
N PHE A 442 10.91 20.31 -20.93
CA PHE A 442 10.68 19.95 -19.54
C PHE A 442 11.08 21.06 -18.58
N SER A 443 12.26 21.68 -18.74
CA SER A 443 12.77 22.66 -17.78
C SER A 443 11.88 23.91 -17.70
N VAL A 444 11.31 24.35 -18.82
CA VAL A 444 10.38 25.49 -18.86
C VAL A 444 9.12 25.19 -18.02
N VAL A 445 8.52 24.01 -18.20
CA VAL A 445 7.36 23.58 -17.42
C VAL A 445 7.73 23.39 -15.95
N ALA A 446 8.82 22.68 -15.67
CA ALA A 446 9.25 22.35 -14.32
C ALA A 446 9.67 23.58 -13.50
N ALA A 447 10.33 24.57 -14.12
CA ALA A 447 10.75 25.80 -13.45
C ALA A 447 9.60 26.79 -13.20
N SER A 448 8.51 26.68 -13.97
CA SER A 448 7.32 27.50 -13.76
C SER A 448 6.75 27.34 -12.35
N ARG A 449 6.81 26.11 -11.79
CA ARG A 449 6.34 25.79 -10.44
C ARG A 449 7.00 26.65 -9.35
N PRO A 450 8.32 26.56 -9.12
CA PRO A 450 8.97 27.38 -8.10
C PRO A 450 8.90 28.87 -8.42
N PHE A 451 8.94 29.26 -9.69
CA PHE A 451 8.80 30.66 -10.10
C PHE A 451 7.46 31.27 -9.67
N PHE A 452 6.33 30.70 -10.13
CA PHE A 452 5.00 31.18 -9.75
C PHE A 452 4.70 30.91 -8.28
N GLY A 453 5.19 29.80 -7.72
CA GLY A 453 5.02 29.48 -6.32
C GLY A 453 5.63 30.53 -5.38
N SER A 454 6.83 31.05 -5.67
CA SER A 454 7.41 32.14 -4.88
C SER A 454 6.58 33.43 -4.97
N ILE A 455 6.07 33.76 -6.17
CA ILE A 455 5.23 34.95 -6.39
C ILE A 455 3.93 34.87 -5.59
N PHE A 456 3.19 33.77 -5.76
CA PHE A 456 1.90 33.60 -5.12
C PHE A 456 2.04 33.42 -3.60
N THR A 457 3.09 32.73 -3.12
CA THR A 457 3.36 32.63 -1.68
C THR A 457 3.52 34.01 -1.05
N ALA A 458 4.29 34.92 -1.66
CA ALA A 458 4.44 36.29 -1.16
C ALA A 458 3.12 37.07 -1.20
N ALA A 459 2.34 36.93 -2.29
CA ALA A 459 1.02 37.56 -2.40
C ALA A 459 0.07 37.07 -1.29
N PHE A 460 0.03 35.76 -1.04
CA PHE A 460 -0.79 35.17 0.01
C PHE A 460 -0.33 35.58 1.43
N ILE A 461 0.98 35.64 1.69
CA ILE A 461 1.51 36.15 2.95
C ILE A 461 1.10 37.61 3.15
N SER A 462 1.23 38.44 2.10
CA SER A 462 0.82 39.84 2.16
C SER A 462 -0.70 40.00 2.33
N LEU A 463 -1.51 39.09 1.80
CA LEU A 463 -2.97 39.13 1.94
C LEU A 463 -3.37 38.95 3.41
N TYR A 464 -2.91 37.91 4.09
CA TYR A 464 -3.32 37.73 5.49
C TYR A 464 -2.63 38.73 6.44
N SER A 465 -1.39 39.14 6.17
CA SER A 465 -0.68 40.11 7.01
C SER A 465 -1.29 41.51 6.96
N ASN A 466 -1.85 41.92 5.82
CA ASN A 466 -2.57 43.20 5.68
C ASN A 466 -4.01 43.13 6.21
N GLN A 467 -4.64 41.95 6.21
CA GLN A 467 -6.00 41.77 6.69
C GLN A 467 -6.06 41.60 8.21
N TYR A 468 -5.06 40.96 8.82
CA TYR A 468 -5.04 40.68 10.25
C TYR A 468 -5.19 41.94 11.13
N PRO A 469 -4.44 43.04 10.93
CA PRO A 469 -4.61 44.26 11.71
C PRO A 469 -5.98 44.93 11.54
N LYS A 470 -6.68 44.67 10.42
CA LYS A 470 -8.04 45.17 10.17
C LYS A 470 -9.10 44.37 10.94
N GLN A 471 -8.88 43.06 11.09
CA GLN A 471 -9.80 42.15 11.76
C GLN A 471 -9.63 42.15 13.29
N ILE A 472 -8.41 42.31 13.79
CA ILE A 472 -8.13 42.21 15.24
C ILE A 472 -8.90 43.23 16.09
N GLY A 473 -9.14 44.43 15.55
CA GLY A 473 -9.88 45.47 16.28
C GLY A 473 -11.30 45.03 16.66
N SER A 474 -12.09 44.53 15.70
CA SER A 474 -13.48 44.13 15.93
C SER A 474 -13.58 42.89 16.82
N HIS A 475 -12.74 41.87 16.59
CA HIS A 475 -12.73 40.64 17.37
C HIS A 475 -12.24 40.85 18.80
N LEU A 476 -11.22 41.69 19.01
CA LEU A 476 -10.73 42.02 20.35
C LEU A 476 -11.78 42.81 21.14
N THR A 477 -12.40 43.83 20.55
CA THR A 477 -13.47 44.60 21.21
C THR A 477 -14.67 43.72 21.55
N SER A 478 -15.02 42.76 20.69
CA SER A 478 -16.10 41.80 20.97
C SER A 478 -15.75 40.82 22.09
N ALA A 479 -14.51 40.30 22.11
CA ALA A 479 -14.07 39.31 23.10
C ALA A 479 -13.89 39.89 24.52
N LEU A 480 -13.64 41.19 24.62
CA LEU A 480 -13.43 41.88 25.90
C LEU A 480 -14.72 42.42 26.55
N ARG A 481 -15.87 42.33 25.88
CA ARG A 481 -17.18 42.68 26.49
C ARG A 481 -17.48 41.72 27.64
N GLY A 482 -17.53 42.24 28.87
CA GLY A 482 -17.82 41.46 30.07
C GLY A 482 -16.59 40.97 30.85
N THR A 483 -15.39 41.48 30.54
CA THR A 483 -14.17 41.25 31.33
C THR A 483 -13.84 42.45 32.22
N ASP A 484 -13.20 42.24 33.38
CA ASP A 484 -12.86 43.29 34.37
C ASP A 484 -11.71 44.24 33.94
N ILE A 485 -11.39 44.31 32.64
CA ILE A 485 -10.28 45.16 32.15
C ILE A 485 -10.76 46.61 32.01
N PRO A 486 -10.02 47.59 32.58
CA PRO A 486 -10.32 49.00 32.38
C PRO A 486 -10.29 49.40 30.89
N GLN A 487 -11.30 50.14 30.44
CA GLN A 487 -11.40 50.64 29.06
C GLN A 487 -10.18 51.47 28.61
N SER A 488 -9.45 52.07 29.56
CA SER A 488 -8.22 52.84 29.32
C SER A 488 -7.04 52.00 28.81
N SER A 489 -7.00 50.69 29.06
CA SER A 489 -5.92 49.80 28.64
C SER A 489 -6.12 49.20 27.24
N PHE A 490 -7.29 49.41 26.63
CA PHE A 490 -7.66 48.84 25.32
C PHE A 490 -6.77 49.30 24.16
N PRO A 491 -6.37 50.59 24.04
CA PRO A 491 -5.48 51.03 22.97
C PRO A 491 -4.12 50.34 23.02
N SER A 492 -3.52 50.27 24.21
CA SER A 492 -2.22 49.61 24.43
C SER A 492 -2.28 48.10 24.18
N LEU A 493 -3.38 47.46 24.58
CA LEU A 493 -3.64 46.04 24.33
C LEU A 493 -3.85 45.75 22.84
N LEU A 494 -4.58 46.61 22.13
CA LEU A 494 -4.80 46.50 20.70
C LEU A 494 -3.49 46.67 19.91
N GLU A 495 -2.64 47.64 20.29
CA GLU A 495 -1.33 47.81 19.66
C GLU A 495 -0.41 46.61 19.92
N ALA A 496 -0.41 46.05 21.13
CA ALA A 496 0.31 44.80 21.40
C ALA A 496 -0.25 43.61 20.60
N ALA A 497 -1.57 43.46 20.52
CA ALA A 497 -2.23 42.38 19.80
C ALA A 497 -2.01 42.46 18.28
N LYS A 498 -1.95 43.67 17.70
CA LYS A 498 -1.62 43.89 16.28
C LYS A 498 -0.24 43.34 15.89
N THR A 499 0.68 43.19 16.85
CA THR A 499 1.99 42.56 16.59
C THR A 499 1.90 41.05 16.34
N GLY A 500 0.74 40.43 16.60
CA GLY A 500 0.53 39.00 16.43
C GLY A 500 1.27 38.12 17.44
N ARG A 501 1.98 38.71 18.42
CA ARG A 501 2.78 38.01 19.43
C ARG A 501 2.11 38.02 20.80
N ILE A 502 1.78 36.84 21.31
CA ILE A 502 1.17 36.71 22.64
C ILE A 502 2.11 37.17 23.77
N ASP A 503 3.42 37.10 23.57
CA ASP A 503 4.40 37.56 24.57
C ASP A 503 4.37 39.07 24.75
N ALA A 504 4.13 39.83 23.68
CA ALA A 504 3.95 41.29 23.75
C ALA A 504 2.68 41.65 24.52
N VAL A 505 1.64 40.82 24.41
CA VAL A 505 0.39 40.95 25.16
C VAL A 505 0.60 40.59 26.64
N LYS A 506 1.34 39.53 26.95
CA LYS A 506 1.66 39.11 28.33
C LYS A 506 2.59 40.08 29.06
N ALA A 507 3.41 40.84 28.34
CA ALA A 507 4.31 41.85 28.90
C ALA A 507 3.59 43.11 29.42
N LEU A 508 2.29 43.28 29.14
CA LEU A 508 1.53 44.43 29.61
C LEU A 508 1.17 44.32 31.11
N PRO A 509 1.31 45.40 31.90
CA PRO A 509 0.97 45.41 33.33
C PRO A 509 -0.52 45.09 33.56
N GLY A 510 -0.83 44.18 34.49
CA GLY A 510 -2.21 43.81 34.88
C GLY A 510 -2.84 42.65 34.10
N MET A 511 -2.10 41.94 33.24
CA MET A 511 -2.60 40.78 32.50
C MET A 511 -2.62 39.50 33.35
N THR A 512 -3.81 38.92 33.55
CA THR A 512 -3.99 37.61 34.18
C THR A 512 -4.04 36.48 33.15
N ASN A 513 -3.84 35.22 33.58
CA ASN A 513 -3.89 34.05 32.70
C ASN A 513 -5.26 33.87 32.00
N SER A 514 -6.35 34.28 32.65
CA SER A 514 -7.70 34.25 32.06
C SER A 514 -7.82 35.27 30.93
N THR A 515 -7.34 36.49 31.13
CA THR A 515 -7.34 37.56 30.13
C THR A 515 -6.45 37.24 28.93
N ALA A 516 -5.27 36.69 29.16
CA ALA A 516 -4.39 36.23 28.08
C ALA A 516 -5.05 35.14 27.20
N THR A 517 -5.88 34.28 27.79
CA THR A 517 -6.64 33.26 27.06
C THR A 517 -7.74 33.89 26.19
N VAL A 518 -8.47 34.89 26.70
CA VAL A 518 -9.49 35.62 25.94
C VAL A 518 -8.88 36.38 24.76
N VAL A 519 -7.75 37.07 24.98
CA VAL A 519 -7.04 37.77 23.91
C VAL A 519 -6.48 36.78 22.88
N SER A 520 -5.92 35.65 23.32
CA SER A 520 -5.45 34.60 22.41
C SER A 520 -6.58 34.04 21.52
N ARG A 521 -7.79 33.88 22.06
CA ARG A 521 -8.98 33.48 21.29
C ARG A 521 -9.37 34.52 20.23
N ALA A 522 -9.38 35.80 20.60
CA ALA A 522 -9.67 36.88 19.67
C ALA A 522 -8.64 36.97 18.53
N MET A 523 -7.35 36.73 18.85
CA MET A 523 -6.28 36.65 17.87
C MET A 523 -6.50 35.48 16.90
N ALA A 524 -6.85 34.30 17.39
CA ALA A 524 -7.13 33.12 16.55
C ALA A 524 -8.33 33.32 15.60
N ASP A 525 -9.40 33.98 16.08
CA ASP A 525 -10.58 34.31 15.25
C ASP A 525 -10.22 35.34 14.15
N SER A 526 -9.36 36.31 14.49
CA SER A 526 -8.87 37.31 13.54
C SER A 526 -7.97 36.69 12.46
N TYR A 527 -7.13 35.72 12.84
CA TYR A 527 -6.36 34.93 11.88
C TYR A 527 -7.26 34.08 11.00
N THR A 528 -8.30 33.46 11.56
CA THR A 528 -9.31 32.69 10.81
C THR A 528 -9.92 33.53 9.68
N ALA A 529 -10.44 34.72 9.98
CA ALA A 529 -11.00 35.63 8.97
C ALA A 529 -9.97 36.08 7.93
N SER A 530 -8.71 36.26 8.35
CA SER A 530 -7.62 36.69 7.45
C SER A 530 -7.20 35.58 6.48
N TYR A 531 -7.12 34.33 6.94
CA TYR A 531 -6.81 33.18 6.09
C TYR A 531 -7.94 32.82 5.13
N ALA A 532 -9.21 33.05 5.48
CA ALA A 532 -10.33 32.84 4.55
C ALA A 532 -10.15 33.63 3.24
N ASN A 533 -9.68 34.88 3.32
CA ASN A 533 -9.40 35.70 2.13
C ASN A 533 -8.27 35.14 1.25
N VAL A 534 -7.27 34.49 1.87
CA VAL A 534 -6.19 33.80 1.15
C VAL A 534 -6.76 32.66 0.31
N TYR A 535 -7.63 31.85 0.90
CA TYR A 535 -8.24 30.71 0.23
C TYR A 535 -9.26 31.12 -0.86
N TYR A 536 -9.99 32.22 -0.70
CA TYR A 536 -10.83 32.76 -1.78
C TYR A 536 -9.99 33.21 -2.98
N PHE A 537 -8.85 33.85 -2.74
CA PHE A 537 -7.92 34.19 -3.82
C PHE A 537 -7.35 32.93 -4.49
N ALA A 538 -7.03 31.89 -3.71
CA ALA A 538 -6.57 30.60 -4.24
C ALA A 538 -7.66 29.91 -5.10
N MET A 539 -8.94 29.97 -4.69
CA MET A 539 -10.05 29.44 -5.49
C MET A 539 -10.15 30.14 -6.86
N ALA A 540 -10.00 31.47 -6.89
CA ALA A 540 -10.04 32.23 -8.13
C ALA A 540 -8.95 31.78 -9.12
N LEU A 541 -7.74 31.50 -8.61
CA LEU A 541 -6.66 30.95 -9.42
C LEU A 541 -6.97 29.54 -9.94
N GLY A 542 -7.72 28.74 -9.19
CA GLY A 542 -8.10 27.36 -9.56
C GLY A 542 -9.00 27.25 -10.79
N VAL A 543 -9.67 28.35 -11.18
CA VAL A 543 -10.47 28.39 -12.41
C VAL A 543 -9.60 28.27 -13.66
N ILE A 544 -8.36 28.78 -13.63
CA ILE A 544 -7.43 28.76 -14.77
C ILE A 544 -7.10 27.33 -15.22
N PRO A 545 -6.63 26.41 -14.35
CA PRO A 545 -6.35 25.03 -14.77
C PRO A 545 -7.61 24.27 -15.19
N ILE A 546 -8.81 24.60 -14.68
CA ILE A 546 -10.08 24.01 -15.14
C ILE A 546 -10.33 24.38 -16.61
N ILE A 547 -10.23 25.66 -16.97
CA ILE A 547 -10.41 26.13 -18.34
C ILE A 547 -9.33 25.55 -19.27
N ALA A 548 -8.07 25.55 -18.84
CA ALA A 548 -6.97 24.99 -19.61
C ALA A 548 -7.16 23.48 -19.86
N SER A 549 -7.62 22.72 -18.86
CA SER A 549 -7.91 21.27 -18.99
C SER A 549 -9.07 20.98 -19.95
N LEU A 550 -10.05 21.88 -20.05
CA LEU A 550 -11.15 21.77 -21.01
C LEU A 550 -10.68 22.00 -22.45
N TYR A 551 -9.73 22.92 -22.67
CA TYR A 551 -9.19 23.26 -23.99
C TYR A 551 -8.10 22.31 -24.51
N MET A 552 -7.40 21.65 -23.57
CA MET A 552 -6.30 20.72 -23.82
C MET A 552 -6.69 19.58 -24.78
N ARG A 553 -5.75 19.16 -25.65
CA ARG A 553 -5.94 18.00 -26.55
C ARG A 553 -5.90 16.67 -25.78
N ASP A 554 -6.28 15.59 -26.44
CA ASP A 554 -6.15 14.25 -25.87
C ASP A 554 -4.70 13.76 -25.96
N PHE A 555 -4.23 13.10 -24.90
CA PHE A 555 -2.85 12.61 -24.75
C PHE A 555 -2.76 11.08 -24.75
N ASP A 556 -3.90 10.37 -24.75
CA ASP A 556 -3.93 8.91 -24.68
C ASP A 556 -3.17 8.24 -25.85
N GLN A 557 -3.14 8.90 -27.01
CA GLN A 557 -2.42 8.43 -28.21
C GLN A 557 -0.89 8.38 -28.05
N TYR A 558 -0.32 9.13 -27.09
CA TYR A 558 1.12 9.18 -26.86
C TYR A 558 1.61 8.13 -25.84
N LEU A 559 0.71 7.29 -25.30
CA LEU A 559 1.04 6.18 -24.40
C LEU A 559 1.64 4.99 -25.15
N THR A 560 2.80 5.20 -25.78
CA THR A 560 3.53 4.22 -26.60
C THR A 560 4.61 3.48 -25.82
N ASP A 561 5.25 2.50 -26.48
CA ASP A 561 6.35 1.71 -25.93
C ASP A 561 7.72 2.36 -26.18
N HIS A 562 7.73 3.58 -26.73
CA HIS A 562 8.92 4.39 -27.00
C HIS A 562 9.67 4.73 -25.72
N VAL A 563 10.98 4.48 -25.72
CA VAL A 563 11.94 4.77 -24.66
C VAL A 563 12.99 5.74 -25.23
N PRO A 564 13.03 7.00 -24.76
CA PRO A 564 13.98 7.99 -25.28
C PRO A 564 15.44 7.57 -25.13
N HIS A 565 15.83 7.06 -23.95
CA HIS A 565 17.21 6.68 -23.66
C HIS A 565 17.29 5.44 -22.75
N GLN A 566 18.44 4.77 -22.77
CA GLN A 566 18.77 3.68 -21.85
C GLN A 566 20.09 3.91 -21.12
N LEU A 567 20.33 3.15 -20.05
CA LEU A 567 21.59 3.13 -19.32
C LEU A 567 22.59 2.16 -19.97
N TYR A 568 23.82 2.63 -20.17
CA TYR A 568 24.89 1.85 -20.81
C TYR A 568 25.85 1.23 -19.79
N ASP A 569 26.60 0.23 -20.25
CA ASP A 569 27.79 -0.25 -19.54
C ASP A 569 28.89 0.80 -19.57
N ARG A 570 29.74 0.85 -18.54
CA ARG A 570 30.87 1.79 -18.44
C ARG A 570 31.77 1.72 -19.68
N ASN A 571 31.91 0.53 -20.27
CA ASN A 571 32.75 0.30 -21.46
C ASN A 571 32.03 0.54 -22.80
N LYS A 572 30.69 0.65 -22.81
CA LYS A 572 29.88 0.84 -24.02
C LYS A 572 29.38 2.29 -24.20
N ALA A 573 29.46 3.10 -23.14
CA ALA A 573 28.96 4.48 -23.13
C ALA A 573 29.77 5.47 -24.02
N ASP A 574 30.95 5.11 -24.52
CA ASP A 574 31.80 6.00 -25.34
C ASP A 574 31.91 5.58 -26.82
N LYS A 575 31.04 4.67 -27.28
CA LYS A 575 30.96 4.30 -28.71
C LYS A 575 30.07 5.30 -29.47
N ASP A 576 30.48 5.68 -30.68
CA ASP A 576 29.65 6.48 -31.59
C ASP A 576 28.53 5.58 -32.15
N VAL A 577 27.28 6.03 -32.05
CA VAL A 577 26.08 5.23 -32.40
C VAL A 577 25.92 5.09 -33.92
N LEU A 578 26.52 6.00 -34.71
CA LEU A 578 26.43 5.99 -36.17
C LEU A 578 27.67 5.36 -36.85
N GLU A 579 28.72 5.02 -36.09
CA GLU A 579 29.85 4.22 -36.60
C GLU A 579 29.59 2.73 -36.28
N GLY A 580 29.12 1.96 -37.27
CA GLY A 580 28.87 0.52 -37.10
C GLY A 580 30.13 -0.29 -36.79
N ASP A 581 30.02 -1.30 -35.91
CA ASP A 581 31.06 -2.34 -35.73
C ASP A 581 31.30 -3.03 -37.08
N SER A 582 32.54 -3.00 -37.56
CA SER A 582 32.97 -3.61 -38.83
C SER A 582 32.97 -5.15 -38.85
N ASP A 583 32.36 -5.81 -37.87
CA ASP A 583 32.42 -7.28 -37.70
C ASP A 583 31.05 -8.01 -37.74
N SER A 584 29.97 -7.35 -38.17
CA SER A 584 28.72 -8.06 -38.48
C SER A 584 28.15 -7.61 -39.82
N GLN A 585 28.30 -8.46 -40.83
CA GLN A 585 27.57 -8.36 -42.09
C GLN A 585 26.06 -8.54 -41.85
N SER A 586 25.34 -7.45 -41.73
CA SER A 586 23.97 -7.31 -42.22
C SER A 586 23.64 -5.83 -42.35
N SER A 587 23.58 -5.36 -43.60
CA SER A 587 23.33 -3.97 -43.98
C SER A 587 21.99 -3.43 -43.48
N PRO A 588 21.86 -2.13 -43.19
CA PRO A 588 20.58 -1.52 -42.90
C PRO A 588 19.79 -1.44 -44.21
N THR A 589 18.79 -2.30 -44.34
CA THR A 589 17.93 -2.33 -45.52
C THR A 589 16.82 -1.30 -45.33
N ILE A 590 16.93 -0.17 -46.03
CA ILE A 590 15.79 0.68 -46.35
C ILE A 590 14.95 -0.12 -47.35
N LEU A 591 13.82 -0.70 -46.91
CA LEU A 591 12.88 -1.40 -47.78
C LEU A 591 11.49 -0.76 -47.72
N SER A 592 11.10 -0.25 -48.89
CA SER A 592 9.76 0.03 -49.37
C SER A 592 8.77 -1.10 -49.06
N ILE A 593 7.56 -0.75 -48.57
CA ILE A 593 6.41 -1.68 -48.55
C ILE A 593 5.15 -0.94 -49.02
N VAL A 594 4.75 -1.27 -50.26
CA VAL A 594 3.39 -1.16 -50.81
C VAL A 594 2.97 -2.57 -51.20
N ASP A 595 1.82 -3.03 -50.67
CA ASP A 595 1.07 -4.28 -50.92
C ASP A 595 1.81 -5.63 -50.76
N ASP A 596 1.23 -6.74 -50.28
CA ASP A 596 -0.15 -7.21 -50.30
C ASP A 596 -0.45 -8.11 -49.06
N LYS A 597 -1.74 -8.28 -48.81
CA LYS A 597 -2.38 -9.13 -47.79
C LYS A 597 -1.96 -10.59 -47.95
N THR A 598 -1.53 -11.22 -46.86
CA THR A 598 -2.09 -12.48 -46.29
C THR A 598 -1.09 -13.10 -45.32
N GLN A 599 -1.35 -13.00 -44.01
CA GLN A 599 -1.33 -14.14 -43.08
C GLN A 599 -1.62 -13.67 -41.65
N ARG A 600 -2.66 -14.26 -41.06
CA ARG A 600 -2.93 -14.23 -39.62
C ARG A 600 -1.92 -15.14 -38.92
N ARG A 601 -1.59 -14.77 -37.67
CA ARG A 601 -0.94 -15.54 -36.58
C ARG A 601 0.59 -15.39 -36.49
N HIS A 602 1.06 -14.63 -35.50
CA HIS A 602 1.53 -15.14 -34.20
C HIS A 602 2.08 -13.95 -33.40
N VAL A 603 1.25 -13.40 -32.51
CA VAL A 603 1.70 -12.49 -31.45
C VAL A 603 1.51 -13.23 -30.14
N SER A 604 2.60 -13.60 -29.49
CA SER A 604 2.58 -14.09 -28.11
C SER A 604 3.98 -14.10 -27.53
N ILE A 605 4.31 -13.08 -26.75
CA ILE A 605 4.96 -13.25 -25.43
C ILE A 605 4.23 -12.33 -24.41
N LEU A 606 2.89 -12.46 -24.36
CA LEU A 606 2.20 -12.60 -23.08
C LEU A 606 2.31 -14.09 -22.74
N PRO A 607 2.53 -14.51 -21.48
CA PRO A 607 2.50 -15.93 -21.14
C PRO A 607 1.14 -16.49 -21.59
N VAL A 608 1.21 -17.57 -22.37
CA VAL A 608 0.12 -18.25 -23.09
C VAL A 608 -1.07 -18.65 -22.18
N ALA A 609 -0.93 -18.56 -20.86
CA ALA A 609 -2.02 -18.75 -19.89
C ALA A 609 -3.07 -17.61 -19.87
N LEU A 610 -2.75 -16.38 -20.27
CA LEU A 610 -3.69 -15.24 -20.16
C LEU A 610 -4.78 -15.20 -21.24
N VAL A 611 -4.53 -15.76 -22.43
CA VAL A 611 -5.49 -15.76 -23.54
C VAL A 611 -6.61 -16.78 -23.33
N GLY A 612 -6.33 -17.96 -22.76
CA GLY A 612 -7.34 -18.98 -22.44
C GLY A 612 -8.28 -18.58 -21.29
N LEU A 613 -7.89 -17.58 -20.52
CA LEU A 613 -8.56 -17.13 -19.31
C LEU A 613 -9.56 -15.98 -19.56
N VAL A 614 -9.57 -15.38 -20.77
CA VAL A 614 -10.43 -14.24 -21.18
C VAL A 614 -11.94 -14.49 -21.01
N ARG A 615 -12.38 -15.75 -21.07
CA ARG A 615 -13.80 -16.16 -21.15
C ARG A 615 -14.60 -16.15 -19.84
N TRP A 616 -13.94 -16.07 -18.68
CA TRP A 616 -14.59 -16.16 -17.36
C TRP A 616 -15.18 -14.82 -16.92
N HIS A 617 -16.36 -14.80 -16.28
CA HIS A 617 -17.02 -13.59 -15.76
C HIS A 617 -16.17 -12.88 -14.68
N ARG A 618 -16.10 -11.54 -14.70
CA ARG A 618 -15.01 -10.78 -14.05
C ARG A 618 -15.47 -9.57 -13.22
N PRO A 619 -15.15 -9.52 -11.93
CA PRO A 619 -14.81 -8.27 -11.27
C PRO A 619 -13.51 -7.73 -11.89
N TRP A 620 -13.54 -6.51 -12.42
CA TRP A 620 -12.42 -5.93 -13.18
C TRP A 620 -11.11 -5.89 -12.36
N LEU A 621 -11.17 -5.50 -11.08
CA LEU A 621 -10.01 -5.46 -10.17
C LEU A 621 -9.33 -6.83 -10.00
N ASN A 622 -10.10 -7.90 -9.84
CA ASN A 622 -9.58 -9.26 -9.65
C ASN A 622 -8.86 -9.81 -10.89
N THR A 623 -9.06 -9.18 -12.05
CA THR A 623 -8.34 -9.53 -13.28
C THR A 623 -6.96 -8.89 -13.32
N MET A 624 -6.82 -7.69 -12.76
CA MET A 624 -5.60 -6.89 -12.85
C MET A 624 -4.65 -7.16 -11.69
N THR A 625 -5.17 -7.52 -10.52
CA THR A 625 -4.36 -7.66 -9.31
C THR A 625 -4.92 -8.70 -8.34
N GLN A 626 -4.03 -9.30 -7.54
CA GLN A 626 -4.35 -10.23 -6.46
C GLN A 626 -4.83 -9.49 -5.18
N ILE A 627 -4.64 -8.16 -5.10
CA ILE A 627 -4.90 -7.36 -3.89
C ILE A 627 -6.32 -7.53 -3.33
N PRO A 628 -7.40 -7.49 -4.12
CA PRO A 628 -8.75 -7.69 -3.59
C PRO A 628 -8.90 -9.05 -2.89
N HIS A 629 -8.37 -10.12 -3.48
CA HIS A 629 -8.40 -11.44 -2.86
C HIS A 629 -7.59 -11.47 -1.57
N THR A 630 -6.37 -10.91 -1.59
CA THR A 630 -5.54 -10.80 -0.40
C THR A 630 -6.26 -10.04 0.73
N LEU A 631 -6.86 -8.88 0.45
CA LEU A 631 -7.61 -8.13 1.47
C LEU A 631 -8.78 -8.94 2.03
N LEU A 632 -9.52 -9.68 1.20
CA LEU A 632 -10.62 -10.53 1.65
C LEU A 632 -10.15 -11.66 2.57
N MET A 633 -9.03 -12.30 2.23
CA MET A 633 -8.40 -13.33 3.05
C MET A 633 -7.91 -12.75 4.39
N LEU A 634 -7.30 -11.56 4.38
CA LEU A 634 -6.80 -10.88 5.58
C LEU A 634 -7.93 -10.32 6.48
N CYS A 635 -9.08 -9.96 5.92
CA CYS A 635 -10.28 -9.55 6.67
C CYS A 635 -11.06 -10.73 7.26
N GLY A 636 -10.75 -11.97 6.84
CA GLY A 636 -11.44 -13.16 7.30
C GLY A 636 -12.88 -13.29 6.77
N LEU A 637 -13.18 -12.70 5.60
CA LEU A 637 -14.52 -12.75 4.98
C LEU A 637 -14.54 -13.30 3.53
N PRO A 638 -13.62 -14.22 3.12
CA PRO A 638 -13.57 -14.67 1.72
C PRO A 638 -14.85 -15.40 1.30
N HIS A 639 -15.31 -16.35 2.12
CA HIS A 639 -16.51 -17.17 1.88
C HIS A 639 -17.78 -16.35 1.54
N LYS A 640 -18.11 -15.31 2.33
CA LYS A 640 -19.27 -14.43 2.06
C LYS A 640 -19.12 -13.67 0.75
N ARG A 641 -17.89 -13.21 0.45
CA ARG A 641 -17.66 -12.43 -0.78
C ARG A 641 -17.66 -13.32 -2.01
N HIS A 642 -17.08 -14.50 -1.94
CA HIS A 642 -17.11 -15.48 -3.03
C HIS A 642 -18.54 -15.92 -3.33
N LEU A 643 -19.37 -16.18 -2.31
CA LEU A 643 -20.81 -16.42 -2.50
C LEU A 643 -21.47 -15.28 -3.27
N ALA A 644 -21.30 -14.02 -2.83
CA ALA A 644 -21.87 -12.86 -3.50
C ALA A 644 -21.39 -12.73 -4.96
N LEU A 645 -20.14 -13.09 -5.23
CA LEU A 645 -19.60 -13.12 -6.59
C LEU A 645 -20.22 -14.23 -7.44
N HIS A 646 -20.37 -15.44 -6.89
CA HIS A 646 -21.00 -16.56 -7.59
C HIS A 646 -22.47 -16.31 -7.89
N MET A 647 -23.21 -15.71 -6.95
CA MET A 647 -24.61 -15.29 -7.17
C MET A 647 -24.75 -14.30 -8.33
N LYS A 648 -23.74 -13.43 -8.51
CA LYS A 648 -23.76 -12.40 -9.55
C LYS A 648 -23.27 -12.90 -10.91
N TYR A 649 -22.22 -13.71 -10.93
CA TYR A 649 -21.45 -14.02 -12.13
C TYR A 649 -21.53 -15.50 -12.56
N GLY A 650 -22.16 -16.36 -11.74
CA GLY A 650 -22.38 -17.77 -12.03
C GLY A 650 -21.35 -18.71 -11.41
N PRO A 651 -21.28 -19.97 -11.89
CA PRO A 651 -20.58 -21.06 -11.21
C PRO A 651 -19.05 -20.95 -11.24
N VAL A 652 -18.47 -20.09 -12.10
CA VAL A 652 -17.02 -19.90 -12.20
C VAL A 652 -16.71 -18.42 -12.18
N VAL A 653 -15.88 -17.99 -11.22
CA VAL A 653 -15.51 -16.58 -11.06
C VAL A 653 -13.99 -16.45 -10.95
N ARG A 654 -13.44 -15.44 -11.62
CA ARG A 654 -12.05 -15.03 -11.42
C ARG A 654 -11.90 -14.26 -10.11
N ILE A 655 -11.11 -14.81 -9.18
CA ILE A 655 -10.81 -14.19 -7.89
C ILE A 655 -9.40 -13.59 -7.82
N GLY A 656 -8.51 -13.94 -8.74
CA GLY A 656 -7.21 -13.30 -8.93
C GLY A 656 -6.69 -13.43 -10.37
N PRO A 657 -5.55 -12.80 -10.73
CA PRO A 657 -5.03 -12.79 -12.10
C PRO A 657 -4.82 -14.20 -12.68
N ASN A 658 -4.41 -15.15 -11.84
CA ASN A 658 -4.26 -16.56 -12.19
C ASN A 658 -5.01 -17.50 -11.22
N MET A 659 -6.16 -17.06 -10.69
CA MET A 659 -6.93 -17.79 -9.69
C MET A 659 -8.43 -17.77 -9.99
N LEU A 660 -9.04 -18.97 -10.03
CA LEU A 660 -10.46 -19.20 -10.30
C LEU A 660 -11.12 -19.84 -9.08
N SER A 661 -12.31 -19.34 -8.73
CA SER A 661 -13.22 -19.98 -7.79
C SER A 661 -14.31 -20.73 -8.56
N PHE A 662 -14.57 -21.97 -8.18
CA PHE A 662 -15.62 -22.82 -8.72
C PHE A 662 -16.67 -23.13 -7.65
N ASN A 663 -17.92 -22.76 -7.96
CA ASN A 663 -19.13 -23.11 -7.22
C ASN A 663 -19.95 -24.12 -8.05
N HIS A 664 -19.47 -25.37 -8.06
CA HIS A 664 -20.11 -26.48 -8.79
C HIS A 664 -19.86 -27.82 -8.07
N PRO A 665 -20.87 -28.70 -7.92
CA PRO A 665 -20.74 -29.99 -7.24
C PRO A 665 -19.61 -30.88 -7.77
N ASP A 666 -19.44 -30.91 -9.09
CA ASP A 666 -18.44 -31.78 -9.73
C ASP A 666 -17.00 -31.24 -9.64
N ALA A 667 -16.83 -29.94 -9.36
CA ALA A 667 -15.51 -29.31 -9.41
C ALA A 667 -14.54 -29.92 -8.39
N MET A 668 -15.00 -30.33 -7.21
CA MET A 668 -14.13 -30.99 -6.25
C MET A 668 -13.63 -32.33 -6.78
N LYS A 669 -14.48 -33.11 -7.45
CA LYS A 669 -14.12 -34.42 -8.02
C LYS A 669 -13.08 -34.27 -9.12
N ASP A 670 -13.26 -33.30 -10.00
CA ASP A 670 -12.34 -33.07 -11.11
C ASP A 670 -10.98 -32.55 -10.61
N VAL A 671 -10.99 -31.71 -9.57
CA VAL A 671 -9.80 -31.07 -9.02
C VAL A 671 -9.03 -31.94 -8.02
N ARG A 672 -9.73 -32.73 -7.19
CA ARG A 672 -9.16 -33.48 -6.05
C ARG A 672 -9.37 -34.99 -6.11
N GLY A 673 -10.19 -35.49 -7.02
CA GLY A 673 -10.52 -36.91 -7.13
C GLY A 673 -9.35 -37.77 -7.59
N HIS A 674 -9.58 -39.08 -7.62
CA HIS A 674 -8.61 -40.04 -8.15
C HIS A 674 -8.42 -39.81 -9.66
N ARG A 675 -7.16 -39.61 -10.07
CA ARG A 675 -6.77 -39.39 -11.48
C ARG A 675 -6.55 -40.73 -12.18
N LYS A 676 -6.79 -40.78 -13.49
CA LYS A 676 -6.53 -41.99 -14.30
C LYS A 676 -5.03 -42.27 -14.39
N SER A 677 -4.66 -43.52 -14.68
CA SER A 677 -3.26 -43.89 -14.88
C SER A 677 -2.63 -43.03 -15.99
N GLY A 678 -1.49 -42.41 -15.70
CA GLY A 678 -0.80 -41.48 -16.62
C GLY A 678 -1.16 -40.00 -16.49
N GLU A 679 -2.23 -39.63 -15.78
CA GLU A 679 -2.57 -38.22 -15.54
C GLU A 679 -1.83 -37.66 -14.32
N ALA A 680 -1.27 -36.45 -14.47
CA ALA A 680 -0.62 -35.74 -13.38
C ALA A 680 -1.63 -35.26 -12.31
N GLU A 681 -1.23 -35.33 -11.03
CA GLU A 681 -2.02 -34.79 -9.92
C GLU A 681 -2.01 -33.25 -9.96
N HIS A 682 -3.14 -32.61 -9.67
CA HIS A 682 -3.19 -31.17 -9.45
C HIS A 682 -2.49 -30.82 -8.13
N GLY A 683 -1.34 -30.15 -8.25
CA GLY A 683 -0.49 -29.79 -7.12
C GLY A 683 -1.19 -28.83 -6.16
N LYS A 684 -0.68 -28.70 -4.93
CA LYS A 684 -1.05 -27.56 -4.09
C LYS A 684 -0.38 -26.30 -4.60
N ASP A 685 -0.90 -25.15 -4.18
CA ASP A 685 -0.24 -23.88 -4.41
C ASP A 685 1.17 -23.85 -3.78
N PRO A 686 2.24 -23.64 -4.59
CA PRO A 686 3.63 -23.63 -4.13
C PRO A 686 3.90 -22.67 -2.97
N ILE A 687 3.18 -21.55 -2.92
CA ILE A 687 3.37 -20.52 -1.89
C ILE A 687 2.86 -21.00 -0.54
N ILE A 688 1.71 -21.69 -0.51
CA ILE A 688 1.12 -22.23 0.72
C ILE A 688 1.93 -23.41 1.29
N VAL A 689 2.55 -24.22 0.41
CA VAL A 689 3.25 -25.44 0.84
C VAL A 689 4.72 -25.25 1.18
N LEU A 690 5.31 -24.08 0.90
CA LEU A 690 6.74 -23.81 1.13
C LEU A 690 7.19 -24.16 2.56
N SER A 691 6.34 -23.89 3.56
CA SER A 691 6.66 -24.15 4.98
C SER A 691 6.24 -25.54 5.48
N ASN A 692 5.59 -26.35 4.64
CA ASN A 692 4.92 -27.61 5.00
C ASN A 692 5.33 -28.83 4.14
N GLY A 693 6.40 -28.73 3.35
CA GLY A 693 6.85 -29.82 2.48
C GLY A 693 7.10 -31.15 3.20
N ASP A 694 7.53 -31.08 4.46
CA ASP A 694 7.94 -32.24 5.28
C ASP A 694 6.76 -32.97 5.97
N ASN A 695 5.50 -32.62 5.65
CA ASN A 695 4.33 -33.24 6.28
C ASN A 695 3.23 -33.66 5.31
N ILE A 696 2.28 -34.44 5.82
CA ILE A 696 1.13 -34.95 5.05
C ILE A 696 0.26 -33.84 4.44
N VAL A 697 0.33 -32.59 4.91
CA VAL A 697 -0.43 -31.49 4.32
C VAL A 697 0.30 -30.90 3.13
N GLY A 698 1.57 -30.52 3.24
CA GLY A 698 2.27 -29.77 2.19
C GLY A 698 3.06 -30.60 1.18
N SER A 699 3.27 -31.89 1.43
CA SER A 699 4.08 -32.77 0.57
C SER A 699 3.55 -32.98 -0.85
N ASP A 700 4.47 -33.29 -1.77
CA ASP A 700 4.16 -33.80 -3.11
C ASP A 700 3.45 -35.17 -3.07
N ARG A 701 3.13 -35.74 -4.23
CA ARG A 701 2.37 -37.00 -4.33
C ARG A 701 3.10 -38.18 -3.68
N GLU A 702 4.40 -38.28 -3.87
CA GLU A 702 5.21 -39.42 -3.44
C GLU A 702 5.37 -39.40 -1.92
N ASN A 703 5.82 -38.26 -1.38
CA ASN A 703 5.97 -38.04 0.04
C ASN A 703 4.64 -38.13 0.77
N HIS A 704 3.56 -37.56 0.21
CA HIS A 704 2.22 -37.73 0.77
C HIS A 704 1.81 -39.20 0.85
N THR A 705 2.07 -40.00 -0.19
CA THR A 705 1.73 -41.44 -0.19
C THR A 705 2.49 -42.19 0.90
N ARG A 706 3.77 -41.87 1.08
CA ARG A 706 4.61 -42.41 2.17
C ARG A 706 4.06 -42.04 3.55
N PHE A 707 3.79 -40.76 3.79
CA PHE A 707 3.24 -40.27 5.06
C PHE A 707 1.84 -40.84 5.34
N ARG A 708 0.94 -40.83 4.35
CA ARG A 708 -0.42 -41.38 4.47
C ARG A 708 -0.40 -42.85 4.85
N ARG A 709 0.48 -43.65 4.24
CA ARG A 709 0.63 -45.07 4.55
C ARG A 709 1.12 -45.30 5.98
N ALA A 710 2.09 -44.51 6.44
CA ALA A 710 2.62 -44.62 7.80
C ALA A 710 1.59 -44.21 8.86
N LEU A 711 0.86 -43.12 8.62
CA LEU A 711 -0.15 -42.61 9.55
C LEU A 711 -1.43 -43.47 9.58
N ALA A 712 -1.82 -44.10 8.47
CA ALA A 712 -3.09 -44.82 8.34
C ALA A 712 -3.32 -45.90 9.41
N TYR A 713 -2.25 -46.52 9.94
CA TYR A 713 -2.35 -47.52 10.99
C TYR A 713 -3.02 -46.98 12.27
N GLY A 714 -2.69 -45.74 12.66
CA GLY A 714 -3.28 -45.09 13.85
C GLY A 714 -4.74 -44.68 13.68
N PHE A 715 -5.22 -44.53 12.44
CA PHE A 715 -6.57 -44.05 12.12
C PHE A 715 -7.49 -45.15 11.56
N SER A 716 -7.11 -46.42 11.72
CA SER A 716 -7.94 -47.55 11.32
C SER A 716 -9.13 -47.72 12.27
N ALA A 717 -10.23 -48.33 11.81
CA ALA A 717 -11.40 -48.59 12.65
C ALA A 717 -11.05 -49.44 13.89
N GLN A 718 -10.15 -50.42 13.72
CA GLN A 718 -9.65 -51.23 14.83
C GLN A 718 -8.87 -50.37 15.85
N ALA A 719 -7.98 -49.47 15.38
CA ALA A 719 -7.25 -48.59 16.28
C ALA A 719 -8.18 -47.65 17.08
N MET A 720 -9.29 -47.20 16.49
CA MET A 720 -10.29 -46.39 17.21
C MET A 720 -10.99 -47.18 18.32
N LEU A 721 -11.35 -48.45 18.06
CA LEU A 721 -11.95 -49.32 19.08
C LEU A 721 -10.95 -49.64 20.21
N GLU A 722 -9.68 -49.88 19.87
CA GLU A 722 -8.62 -50.09 20.88
C GLU A 722 -8.43 -48.87 21.80
N GLN A 723 -8.68 -47.65 21.28
CA GLN A 723 -8.49 -46.40 22.01
C GLN A 723 -9.76 -45.93 22.76
N GLU A 724 -10.92 -46.57 22.54
CA GLU A 724 -12.21 -46.19 23.13
C GLU A 724 -12.18 -45.92 24.65
N PRO A 725 -11.49 -46.72 25.50
CA PRO A 725 -11.42 -46.44 26.93
C PRO A 725 -10.83 -45.05 27.24
N THR A 726 -9.84 -44.61 26.45
CA THR A 726 -9.23 -43.29 26.57
C THR A 726 -10.21 -42.18 26.16
N PHE A 727 -10.98 -42.37 25.09
CA PHE A 727 -12.04 -41.42 24.71
C PHE A 727 -13.05 -41.25 25.84
N LYS A 728 -13.57 -42.36 26.35
CA LYS A 728 -14.59 -42.37 27.39
C LYS A 728 -14.09 -41.69 28.67
N ALA A 729 -12.82 -41.89 29.04
CA ALA A 729 -12.21 -41.22 30.19
C ALA A 729 -12.21 -39.69 30.04
N TYR A 730 -11.72 -39.15 28.91
CA TYR A 730 -11.71 -37.70 28.69
C TYR A 730 -13.11 -37.09 28.54
N VAL A 731 -14.04 -37.82 27.93
CA VAL A 731 -15.44 -37.39 27.83
C VAL A 731 -16.09 -37.36 29.22
N ASN A 732 -15.87 -38.38 30.06
CA ASN A 732 -16.36 -38.38 31.44
C ASN A 732 -15.78 -37.20 32.23
N GLN A 733 -14.49 -36.93 32.09
CA GLN A 733 -13.83 -35.79 32.73
C GLN A 733 -14.40 -34.44 32.25
N LEU A 734 -14.67 -34.30 30.94
CA LEU A 734 -15.35 -33.12 30.40
C LEU A 734 -16.68 -32.87 31.11
N PHE A 735 -17.55 -33.89 31.18
CA PHE A 735 -18.87 -33.72 31.78
C PHE A 735 -18.82 -33.52 33.28
N GLN A 736 -17.88 -34.15 33.99
CA GLN A 736 -17.61 -33.84 35.39
C GLN A 736 -17.28 -32.35 35.57
N ARG A 737 -16.36 -31.81 34.77
CA ARG A 737 -15.99 -30.38 34.84
C ARG A 737 -17.13 -29.46 34.44
N LEU A 738 -17.93 -29.82 33.44
CA LEU A 738 -19.10 -29.03 33.06
C LEU A 738 -20.15 -28.98 34.18
N HIS A 739 -20.40 -30.10 34.89
CA HIS A 739 -21.27 -30.09 36.07
C HIS A 739 -20.75 -29.14 37.15
N GLU A 740 -19.45 -29.18 37.46
CA GLU A 740 -18.81 -28.29 38.44
C GLU A 740 -18.96 -26.80 38.06
N GLN A 741 -18.93 -26.47 36.77
CA GLN A 741 -18.91 -25.08 36.28
C GLN A 741 -20.29 -24.53 35.89
N SER A 742 -21.23 -25.42 35.57
CA SER A 742 -22.59 -25.08 35.13
C SER A 742 -23.35 -24.15 36.10
N SER A 743 -23.00 -24.21 37.40
CA SER A 743 -23.71 -23.49 38.46
C SER A 743 -25.23 -23.72 38.41
N SER A 744 -25.67 -24.93 38.01
CA SER A 744 -27.09 -25.26 37.80
C SER A 744 -27.82 -24.28 36.87
N GLY A 745 -27.18 -23.88 35.78
CA GLY A 745 -27.71 -22.98 34.76
C GLY A 745 -27.87 -21.51 35.16
N ILE A 746 -27.27 -21.09 36.30
CA ILE A 746 -27.29 -19.69 36.75
C ILE A 746 -26.28 -18.84 35.98
N LYS A 747 -25.11 -19.41 35.64
CA LYS A 747 -24.02 -18.70 34.96
C LYS A 747 -23.75 -19.31 33.59
N PRO A 748 -23.48 -18.48 32.56
CA PRO A 748 -23.13 -19.00 31.26
C PRO A 748 -21.70 -19.57 31.28
N VAL A 749 -21.49 -20.65 30.53
CA VAL A 749 -20.21 -21.34 30.35
C VAL A 749 -19.81 -21.27 28.89
N ASP A 750 -18.54 -20.95 28.60
CA ASP A 750 -18.00 -21.01 27.24
C ASP A 750 -17.78 -22.46 26.81
N ILE A 751 -18.76 -23.05 26.12
CA ILE A 751 -18.71 -24.47 25.74
C ILE A 751 -17.64 -24.74 24.68
N SER A 752 -17.31 -23.75 23.84
CA SER A 752 -16.23 -23.88 22.85
C SER A 752 -14.89 -24.15 23.53
N LYS A 753 -14.61 -23.45 24.62
CA LYS A 753 -13.39 -23.65 25.42
C LYS A 753 -13.28 -25.08 25.94
N TRP A 754 -14.37 -25.64 26.47
CA TRP A 754 -14.39 -27.00 27.01
C TRP A 754 -14.22 -28.07 25.94
N TYR A 755 -14.86 -27.93 24.79
CA TYR A 755 -14.63 -28.83 23.67
C TYR A 755 -13.19 -28.76 23.15
N THR A 756 -12.59 -27.57 23.11
CA THR A 756 -11.16 -27.42 22.76
C THR A 756 -10.26 -28.09 23.81
N PHE A 757 -10.53 -27.96 25.11
CA PHE A 757 -9.75 -28.64 26.15
C PHE A 757 -9.74 -30.15 25.97
N THR A 758 -10.93 -30.74 25.80
CA THR A 758 -11.08 -32.20 25.65
C THR A 758 -10.37 -32.72 24.42
N THR A 759 -10.59 -32.09 23.27
CA THR A 759 -9.99 -32.54 22.00
C THR A 759 -8.48 -32.34 21.98
N PHE A 760 -7.95 -31.33 22.67
CA PHE A 760 -6.50 -31.11 22.79
C PHE A 760 -5.83 -32.13 23.71
N ASP A 761 -6.39 -32.38 24.89
CA ASP A 761 -5.88 -33.40 25.81
C ASP A 761 -5.94 -34.79 25.18
N MET A 762 -7.05 -35.09 24.51
CA MET A 762 -7.26 -36.35 23.80
C MET A 762 -6.24 -36.54 22.67
N ILE A 763 -6.06 -35.58 21.75
CA ILE A 763 -5.07 -35.75 20.68
C ILE A 763 -3.63 -35.77 21.20
N GLY A 764 -3.34 -35.03 22.29
CA GLY A 764 -2.06 -35.11 22.99
C GLY A 764 -1.76 -36.52 23.44
N ASP A 765 -2.76 -37.15 24.07
CA ASP A 765 -2.64 -38.49 24.57
C ASP A 765 -2.53 -39.53 23.44
N LEU A 766 -3.41 -39.44 22.44
CA LEU A 766 -3.42 -40.38 21.32
C LEU A 766 -2.17 -40.26 20.44
N ALA A 767 -1.60 -39.05 20.29
CA ALA A 767 -0.43 -38.82 19.46
C ALA A 767 0.90 -39.01 20.19
N PHE A 768 1.00 -38.63 21.47
CA PHE A 768 2.27 -38.59 22.22
C PHE A 768 2.25 -39.40 23.52
N GLY A 769 1.15 -40.08 23.86
CA GLY A 769 1.01 -40.84 25.10
C GLY A 769 0.95 -39.97 26.36
N GLU A 770 0.74 -38.65 26.22
CA GLU A 770 0.74 -37.65 27.30
C GLU A 770 -0.37 -36.60 27.07
N SER A 771 -1.22 -36.37 28.09
CA SER A 771 -2.19 -35.28 28.10
C SER A 771 -1.53 -33.90 28.26
N PHE A 772 -2.19 -32.84 27.81
CA PHE A 772 -1.77 -31.46 28.08
C PHE A 772 -2.35 -30.89 29.39
N GLY A 773 -3.24 -31.64 30.06
CA GLY A 773 -3.83 -31.27 31.34
C GLY A 773 -4.75 -30.04 31.27
N CYS A 774 -5.36 -29.76 30.11
CA CYS A 774 -6.28 -28.63 29.94
C CYS A 774 -7.55 -28.82 30.78
N LEU A 775 -8.12 -30.02 30.80
CA LEU A 775 -9.30 -30.37 31.61
C LEU A 775 -9.01 -30.40 33.12
N ASP A 776 -7.81 -30.81 33.52
CA ASP A 776 -7.41 -30.81 34.93
C ASP A 776 -7.26 -29.40 35.49
N ASN A 777 -6.58 -28.55 34.73
CA ASN A 777 -6.24 -27.20 35.19
C ASN A 777 -7.30 -26.15 34.81
N SER A 778 -8.33 -26.53 34.04
CA SER A 778 -9.37 -25.63 33.52
C SER A 778 -8.81 -24.40 32.77
N THR A 779 -7.61 -24.55 32.20
CA THR A 779 -6.85 -23.48 31.54
C THR A 779 -6.26 -23.98 30.23
N TYR A 780 -6.05 -23.06 29.29
CA TYR A 780 -5.40 -23.40 28.04
C TYR A 780 -3.93 -23.72 28.30
N HIS A 781 -3.48 -24.90 27.88
CA HIS A 781 -2.06 -25.13 27.70
C HIS A 781 -1.52 -24.08 26.70
N PRO A 782 -0.34 -23.47 26.91
CA PRO A 782 0.18 -22.40 26.03
C PRO A 782 0.21 -22.74 24.54
N TRP A 783 0.37 -24.02 24.23
CA TRP A 783 0.34 -24.53 22.86
C TRP A 783 -1.04 -24.46 22.19
N VAL A 784 -2.14 -24.51 22.95
CA VAL A 784 -3.50 -24.40 22.40
C VAL A 784 -3.70 -23.04 21.76
N ALA A 785 -3.39 -21.96 22.49
CA ALA A 785 -3.49 -20.59 21.96
C ALA A 785 -2.61 -20.40 20.72
N LEU A 786 -1.40 -20.99 20.75
CA LEU A 786 -0.48 -20.96 19.62
C LEU A 786 -1.01 -21.67 18.37
N ALA A 787 -1.76 -22.77 18.52
CA ALA A 787 -2.33 -23.51 17.41
C ALA A 787 -3.27 -22.64 16.55
N PHE A 788 -4.17 -21.88 17.18
CA PHE A 788 -5.08 -20.95 16.48
C PHE A 788 -4.33 -19.83 15.76
N GLU A 789 -3.41 -19.19 16.47
CA GLU A 789 -2.62 -18.09 15.91
C GLU A 789 -1.74 -18.56 14.77
N SER A 790 -1.27 -19.82 14.79
CA SER A 790 -0.47 -20.41 13.72
C SER A 790 -1.23 -20.57 12.39
N LEU A 791 -2.53 -20.93 12.43
CA LEU A 791 -3.36 -21.05 11.22
C LEU A 791 -3.62 -19.69 10.57
N LYS A 792 -3.87 -18.67 11.39
CA LYS A 792 -3.99 -17.28 10.92
C LYS A 792 -2.65 -16.79 10.38
N SER A 793 -1.55 -17.02 11.09
CA SER A 793 -0.19 -16.68 10.67
C SER A 793 0.16 -17.29 9.31
N LEU A 794 -0.19 -18.57 9.09
CA LEU A 794 0.02 -19.26 7.82
C LEU A 794 -0.76 -18.63 6.67
N ALA A 795 -2.03 -18.26 6.88
CA ALA A 795 -2.83 -17.56 5.87
C ALA A 795 -2.21 -16.19 5.51
N PHE A 796 -1.74 -15.45 6.51
CA PHE A 796 -1.07 -14.17 6.29
C PHE A 796 0.26 -14.35 5.54
N MET A 797 1.08 -15.33 5.92
CA MET A 797 2.33 -15.63 5.24
C MET A 797 2.11 -16.05 3.79
N ALA A 798 1.10 -16.88 3.52
CA ALA A 798 0.75 -17.28 2.16
C ALA A 798 0.36 -16.07 1.30
N GLU A 799 -0.49 -15.19 1.83
CA GLU A 799 -0.92 -13.99 1.10
C GLU A 799 0.22 -12.98 0.90
N MET A 800 1.12 -12.81 1.88
CA MET A 800 2.34 -12.01 1.68
C MET A 800 3.26 -12.63 0.64
N GLY A 801 3.39 -13.96 0.63
CA GLY A 801 4.18 -14.70 -0.35
C GLY A 801 3.71 -14.51 -1.80
N ARG A 802 2.47 -14.05 -2.02
CA ARG A 802 1.98 -13.61 -3.35
C ARG A 802 2.70 -12.36 -3.87
N TYR A 803 3.34 -11.60 -2.98
CA TYR A 803 4.04 -10.34 -3.28
C TYR A 803 5.52 -10.44 -2.89
N PRO A 804 6.32 -11.35 -3.48
CA PRO A 804 7.68 -11.65 -3.01
C PRO A 804 8.61 -10.44 -2.97
N ARG A 805 8.37 -9.43 -3.83
CA ARG A 805 9.13 -8.18 -3.88
C ARG A 805 8.78 -7.19 -2.76
N ILE A 806 7.57 -7.28 -2.20
CA ILE A 806 7.04 -6.35 -1.19
C ILE A 806 6.94 -7.02 0.20
N ALA A 807 6.87 -8.35 0.25
CA ALA A 807 6.74 -9.14 1.47
C ALA A 807 7.75 -8.78 2.57
N PRO A 808 9.06 -8.54 2.28
CA PRO A 808 10.01 -8.13 3.32
C PRO A 808 9.65 -6.79 3.99
N TYR A 809 9.07 -5.86 3.23
CA TYR A 809 8.68 -4.53 3.72
C TYR A 809 7.33 -4.55 4.45
N ILE A 810 6.38 -5.35 3.98
CA ILE A 810 5.10 -5.58 4.68
C ILE A 810 5.34 -6.29 6.02
N GLY A 811 6.27 -7.25 6.06
CA GLY A 811 6.67 -7.92 7.29
C GLY A 811 7.27 -6.99 8.34
N PHE A 812 7.83 -5.83 7.93
CA PHE A 812 8.31 -4.79 8.85
C PHE A 812 7.16 -3.95 9.45
N LEU A 813 6.04 -3.78 8.72
CA LEU A 813 4.87 -3.02 9.17
C LEU A 813 3.92 -3.86 10.05
N LEU A 814 3.93 -5.17 9.89
CA LEU A 814 3.08 -6.09 10.66
C LEU A 814 3.68 -6.36 12.06
N PRO A 815 2.84 -6.57 13.09
CA PRO A 815 3.32 -6.98 14.41
C PRO A 815 4.16 -8.26 14.30
N ARG A 816 5.39 -8.25 14.84
CA ARG A 816 6.30 -9.41 14.77
C ARG A 816 5.64 -10.72 15.24
N GLY A 817 4.81 -10.63 16.28
CA GLY A 817 4.08 -11.78 16.82
C GLY A 817 3.06 -12.42 15.88
N LEU A 818 2.67 -11.77 14.77
CA LEU A 818 1.72 -12.35 13.82
C LEU A 818 2.37 -13.36 12.87
N LEU A 819 3.69 -13.28 12.66
CA LEU A 819 4.42 -14.09 11.68
C LEU A 819 5.31 -15.17 12.31
N THR A 820 5.54 -15.14 13.62
CA THR A 820 6.40 -16.09 14.33
C THR A 820 5.67 -17.33 14.83
N LYS A 821 4.35 -17.26 14.98
CA LYS A 821 3.52 -18.30 15.64
C LYS A 821 3.59 -19.66 14.96
N PHE A 822 3.72 -19.68 13.64
CA PHE A 822 3.90 -20.92 12.90
C PHE A 822 5.25 -21.59 13.20
N ALA A 823 6.33 -20.81 13.32
CA ALA A 823 7.66 -21.33 13.66
C ALA A 823 7.72 -21.82 15.12
N GLU A 824 7.18 -21.04 16.05
CA GLU A 824 7.04 -21.41 17.47
C GLU A 824 6.30 -22.75 17.62
N ASN A 825 5.22 -22.96 16.84
CA ASN A 825 4.45 -24.20 16.85
C ASN A 825 5.27 -25.42 16.37
N LYS A 826 6.10 -25.25 15.34
CA LYS A 826 6.99 -26.30 14.82
C LYS A 826 8.07 -26.67 15.84
N GLU A 827 8.57 -25.69 16.59
CA GLU A 827 9.58 -25.89 17.63
C GLU A 827 9.01 -26.67 18.83
N LEU A 828 7.84 -26.30 19.35
CA LEU A 828 7.15 -27.05 20.42
C LEU A 828 6.88 -28.50 20.00
N ALA A 829 6.43 -28.72 18.76
CA ALA A 829 6.21 -30.06 18.21
C ALA A 829 7.50 -30.89 18.21
N SER A 830 8.60 -30.28 17.79
CA SER A 830 9.92 -30.93 17.77
C SER A 830 10.38 -31.32 19.17
N MET A 831 10.21 -30.44 20.16
CA MET A 831 10.57 -30.73 21.55
C MET A 831 9.75 -31.90 22.13
N LYS A 832 8.44 -31.95 21.85
CA LYS A 832 7.56 -33.01 22.34
C LYS A 832 7.82 -34.36 21.66
N VAL A 833 8.05 -34.36 20.34
CA VAL A 833 8.47 -35.58 19.65
C VAL A 833 9.80 -36.09 20.18
N ARG A 834 10.76 -35.20 20.45
CA ARG A 834 12.05 -35.59 21.05
C ARG A 834 11.86 -36.23 22.42
N LYS A 835 11.13 -35.56 23.32
CA LYS A 835 10.79 -36.11 24.65
C LYS A 835 10.14 -37.49 24.55
N ARG A 836 9.19 -37.66 23.62
CA ARG A 836 8.50 -38.94 23.43
C ARG A 836 9.42 -40.03 22.90
N LEU A 837 10.33 -39.72 21.98
CA LEU A 837 11.32 -40.68 21.47
C LEU A 837 12.34 -41.09 22.54
N ASP A 838 12.66 -40.19 23.47
CA ASP A 838 13.57 -40.44 24.59
C ASP A 838 12.88 -41.20 25.75
N THR A 839 11.55 -41.33 25.73
CA THR A 839 10.76 -42.01 26.76
C THR A 839 10.37 -43.42 26.30
N GLU A 840 10.83 -44.45 27.02
CA GLU A 840 10.36 -45.82 26.83
C GLU A 840 8.96 -45.98 27.45
N THR A 841 7.98 -46.38 26.64
CA THR A 841 6.63 -46.69 27.12
C THR A 841 5.98 -47.73 26.22
N ASP A 842 5.30 -48.69 26.84
CA ASP A 842 4.48 -49.72 26.18
C ASP A 842 3.09 -49.20 25.80
N ARG A 843 2.80 -47.92 26.08
CA ARG A 843 1.50 -47.32 25.79
C ARG A 843 1.28 -47.18 24.28
N PRO A 844 0.13 -47.64 23.75
CA PRO A 844 -0.16 -47.52 22.32
C PRO A 844 -0.53 -46.08 21.94
N ASP A 845 0.40 -45.34 21.35
CA ASP A 845 0.17 -44.02 20.74
C ASP A 845 0.55 -44.00 19.26
N PHE A 846 0.16 -42.94 18.54
CA PHE A 846 0.43 -42.83 17.11
C PHE A 846 1.92 -42.77 16.80
N VAL A 847 2.75 -42.06 17.58
CA VAL A 847 4.19 -41.98 17.35
C VAL A 847 4.86 -43.34 17.57
N GLY A 848 4.44 -44.10 18.57
CA GLY A 848 4.85 -45.48 18.84
C GLY A 848 4.47 -46.44 17.72
N LYS A 849 3.21 -46.40 17.26
CA LYS A 849 2.76 -47.25 16.13
C LYS A 849 3.43 -46.87 14.81
N ILE A 850 3.68 -45.58 14.57
CA ILE A 850 4.45 -45.09 13.42
C ILE A 850 5.89 -45.63 13.50
N THR A 851 6.59 -45.42 14.61
CA THR A 851 7.99 -45.87 14.77
C THR A 851 8.16 -47.39 14.74
N GLN A 852 7.18 -48.15 15.26
CA GLN A 852 7.15 -49.62 15.20
C GLN A 852 6.84 -50.15 13.78
N GLY A 853 5.87 -49.56 13.08
CA GLY A 853 5.53 -49.91 11.69
C GLY A 853 6.65 -49.59 10.67
N LEU A 854 7.50 -48.60 10.97
CA LEU A 854 8.65 -48.21 10.15
C LEU A 854 9.82 -49.22 10.25
N LYS A 855 9.96 -49.97 11.35
CA LYS A 855 10.98 -51.04 11.48
C LYS A 855 10.70 -52.26 10.57
N ALA A 856 9.43 -52.50 10.21
CA ALA A 856 9.01 -53.70 9.49
C ALA A 856 8.96 -53.59 7.95
N LYS A 857 9.07 -52.38 7.36
CA LYS A 857 8.82 -52.15 5.90
C LYS A 857 9.80 -51.21 5.17
N GLY A 858 10.95 -50.87 5.74
CA GLY A 858 12.03 -50.16 5.03
C GLY A 858 11.78 -48.69 4.65
N SER A 859 10.59 -48.13 4.87
CA SER A 859 10.34 -46.69 4.76
C SER A 859 10.69 -46.03 6.09
N ARG A 860 11.66 -45.11 6.14
CA ARG A 860 11.96 -44.30 7.33
C ARG A 860 11.31 -42.92 7.19
N MET A 861 10.73 -42.39 8.27
CA MET A 861 10.47 -40.95 8.40
C MET A 861 11.61 -40.35 9.20
N GLU A 862 12.18 -39.25 8.71
CA GLU A 862 13.19 -38.52 9.45
C GLU A 862 12.57 -37.79 10.65
N PHE A 863 13.41 -37.42 11.63
CA PHE A 863 12.95 -36.70 12.82
C PHE A 863 12.16 -35.43 12.46
N ASN A 864 12.62 -34.66 11.48
CA ASN A 864 11.96 -33.42 11.04
C ASN A 864 10.60 -33.70 10.40
N GLU A 865 10.47 -34.79 9.64
CA GLU A 865 9.20 -35.23 9.04
C GLU A 865 8.23 -35.69 10.14
N LEU A 866 8.71 -36.45 11.13
CA LEU A 866 7.91 -36.88 12.26
C LEU A 866 7.43 -35.69 13.11
N ALA A 867 8.33 -34.75 13.43
CA ALA A 867 8.00 -33.52 14.15
C ALA A 867 7.00 -32.63 13.40
N SER A 868 7.15 -32.51 12.07
CA SER A 868 6.22 -31.73 11.26
C SER A 868 4.84 -32.38 11.16
N ASN A 869 4.76 -33.71 11.00
CA ASN A 869 3.48 -34.43 11.02
C ASN A 869 2.82 -34.40 12.41
N ALA A 870 3.59 -34.49 13.49
CA ALA A 870 3.10 -34.34 14.86
C ALA A 870 2.43 -32.98 15.10
N SER A 871 3.04 -31.89 14.62
CA SER A 871 2.45 -30.55 14.65
C SER A 871 1.10 -30.50 13.93
N VAL A 872 1.00 -31.14 12.76
CA VAL A 872 -0.25 -31.24 11.99
C VAL A 872 -1.32 -32.01 12.78
N LEU A 873 -0.98 -33.14 13.41
CA LEU A 873 -1.96 -33.96 14.14
C LEU A 873 -2.58 -33.20 15.31
N ILE A 874 -1.78 -32.46 16.08
CA ILE A 874 -2.29 -31.66 17.20
C ILE A 874 -3.27 -30.59 16.71
N VAL A 875 -2.84 -29.77 15.75
CA VAL A 875 -3.65 -28.63 15.28
C VAL A 875 -4.91 -29.13 14.56
N ALA A 876 -4.80 -30.15 13.71
CA ALA A 876 -5.92 -30.66 12.94
C ALA A 876 -6.90 -31.47 13.81
N GLY A 877 -6.41 -32.28 14.74
CA GLY A 877 -7.23 -33.17 15.57
C GLY A 877 -7.97 -32.48 16.71
N SER A 878 -7.45 -31.35 17.20
CA SER A 878 -8.12 -30.61 18.28
C SER A 878 -9.15 -29.61 17.76
N GLU A 879 -8.69 -28.63 17.00
CA GLU A 879 -9.46 -27.42 16.69
C GLU A 879 -10.65 -27.69 15.76
N THR A 880 -10.53 -28.67 14.84
CA THR A 880 -11.59 -28.91 13.85
C THR A 880 -12.85 -29.55 14.45
N THR A 881 -12.69 -30.58 15.28
CA THR A 881 -13.78 -31.26 16.01
C THR A 881 -14.48 -30.27 16.95
N ALA A 882 -13.71 -29.55 17.78
CA ALA A 882 -14.25 -28.57 18.73
C ALA A 882 -15.05 -27.45 18.03
N THR A 883 -14.57 -27.02 16.85
CA THR A 883 -15.26 -26.02 16.03
C THR A 883 -16.62 -26.50 15.55
N LEU A 884 -16.73 -27.73 15.03
CA LEU A 884 -18.01 -28.25 14.58
C LEU A 884 -18.97 -28.45 15.76
N LEU A 885 -18.51 -29.03 16.86
CA LEU A 885 -19.34 -29.23 18.06
C LEU A 885 -19.92 -27.91 18.58
N SER A 886 -19.09 -26.87 18.61
CA SER A 886 -19.53 -25.52 18.98
C SER A 886 -20.62 -25.01 18.04
N ALA A 887 -20.42 -25.15 16.72
CA ALA A 887 -21.42 -24.73 15.74
C ALA A 887 -22.73 -25.55 15.86
N ALA A 888 -22.64 -26.86 16.09
CA ALA A 888 -23.81 -27.70 16.32
C ALA A 888 -24.61 -27.24 17.54
N VAL A 889 -23.95 -26.97 18.67
CA VAL A 889 -24.62 -26.43 19.88
C VAL A 889 -25.26 -25.07 19.59
N TYR A 890 -24.56 -24.16 18.92
CA TYR A 890 -25.10 -22.85 18.55
C TYR A 890 -26.38 -22.98 17.69
N PHE A 891 -26.34 -23.79 16.64
CA PHE A 891 -27.49 -23.99 15.75
C PHE A 891 -28.64 -24.72 16.45
N LEU A 892 -28.38 -25.68 17.32
CA LEU A 892 -29.40 -26.35 18.12
C LEU A 892 -30.11 -25.36 19.06
N CYS A 893 -29.35 -24.54 19.80
CA CYS A 893 -29.95 -23.55 20.70
C CYS A 893 -30.73 -22.45 19.94
N SER A 894 -30.32 -22.16 18.70
CA SER A 894 -31.02 -21.21 17.82
C SER A 894 -32.25 -21.81 17.14
N ASN A 895 -32.45 -23.14 17.22
CA ASN A 895 -33.55 -23.87 16.59
C ASN A 895 -34.18 -24.84 17.61
N PRO A 896 -35.05 -24.36 18.51
CA PRO A 896 -35.57 -25.15 19.65
C PRO A 896 -36.22 -26.47 19.25
N ARG A 897 -36.95 -26.51 18.13
CA ARG A 897 -37.56 -27.74 17.61
C ARG A 897 -36.52 -28.81 17.27
N THR A 898 -35.41 -28.40 16.67
CA THR A 898 -34.33 -29.30 16.30
C THR A 898 -33.62 -29.85 17.53
N LEU A 899 -33.42 -29.00 18.54
CA LEU A 899 -32.90 -29.42 19.85
C LEU A 899 -33.85 -30.40 20.54
N GLU A 900 -35.15 -30.15 20.54
CA GLU A 900 -36.16 -31.06 21.12
C GLU A 900 -36.13 -32.44 20.48
N LEU A 901 -36.12 -32.52 19.15
CA LEU A 901 -36.07 -33.79 18.42
C LEU A 901 -34.77 -34.58 18.70
N LEU A 902 -33.63 -33.89 18.74
CA LEU A 902 -32.36 -34.52 19.09
C LEU A 902 -32.36 -35.01 20.54
N THR A 903 -32.83 -34.18 21.47
CA THR A 903 -32.96 -34.53 22.89
C THR A 903 -33.87 -35.74 23.07
N GLN A 904 -34.99 -35.80 22.35
CA GLN A 904 -35.90 -36.94 22.36
C GLN A 904 -35.20 -38.21 21.85
N GLU A 905 -34.51 -38.16 20.71
CA GLU A 905 -33.78 -39.32 20.16
C GLU A 905 -32.76 -39.85 21.17
N VAL A 906 -31.94 -38.97 21.74
CA VAL A 906 -30.85 -39.37 22.64
C VAL A 906 -31.39 -39.85 24.00
N ARG A 907 -32.28 -39.09 24.65
CA ARG A 907 -32.78 -39.43 26.00
C ARG A 907 -33.75 -40.63 26.00
N SER A 908 -34.38 -40.95 24.87
CA SER A 908 -35.18 -42.19 24.75
C SER A 908 -34.34 -43.42 24.43
N THR A 909 -33.18 -43.24 23.79
CA THR A 909 -32.26 -44.33 23.46
C THR A 909 -31.44 -44.78 24.68
N TYR A 910 -31.01 -43.84 25.54
CA TYR A 910 -30.10 -44.13 26.65
C TYR A 910 -30.70 -43.79 28.01
N THR A 911 -30.62 -44.76 28.93
CA THR A 911 -31.04 -44.61 30.33
C THR A 911 -29.93 -44.14 31.26
N GLN A 912 -28.66 -44.32 30.88
CA GLN A 912 -27.48 -43.95 31.68
C GLN A 912 -26.36 -43.39 30.80
N ALA A 913 -25.59 -42.43 31.35
CA ALA A 913 -24.49 -41.76 30.65
C ALA A 913 -23.43 -42.76 30.14
N ASP A 914 -23.14 -43.80 30.92
CA ASP A 914 -22.13 -44.81 30.60
C ASP A 914 -22.49 -45.73 29.43
N ALA A 915 -23.76 -45.75 29.01
CA ALA A 915 -24.20 -46.48 27.82
C ALA A 915 -23.93 -45.71 26.51
N ILE A 916 -23.50 -44.45 26.60
CA ILE A 916 -23.16 -43.61 25.45
C ILE A 916 -21.68 -43.81 25.11
N ASP A 917 -21.43 -44.62 24.10
CA ASP A 917 -20.10 -45.05 23.67
C ASP A 917 -19.86 -44.84 22.14
N LEU A 918 -18.67 -45.19 21.62
CA LEU A 918 -18.31 -44.91 20.22
C LEU A 918 -19.13 -45.73 19.22
N VAL A 919 -19.64 -46.89 19.65
CA VAL A 919 -20.39 -47.83 18.81
C VAL A 919 -21.87 -47.53 18.85
N SER A 920 -22.45 -47.38 20.04
CA SER A 920 -23.86 -47.12 20.26
C SER A 920 -24.33 -45.82 19.59
N THR A 921 -23.50 -44.78 19.62
CA THR A 921 -23.83 -43.47 19.04
C THR A 921 -23.90 -43.47 17.51
N GLN A 922 -23.45 -44.53 16.83
CA GLN A 922 -23.58 -44.68 15.38
C GLN A 922 -25.02 -44.90 14.93
N GLY A 923 -25.90 -45.38 15.83
CA GLY A 923 -27.31 -45.65 15.54
C GLY A 923 -28.22 -44.42 15.56
N LEU A 924 -27.76 -43.29 16.09
CA LEU A 924 -28.54 -42.05 16.23
C LEU A 924 -28.64 -41.31 14.90
N ARG A 925 -29.75 -41.53 14.18
CA ARG A 925 -29.94 -41.05 12.81
C ARG A 925 -30.16 -39.55 12.76
N TYR A 926 -30.98 -39.00 13.66
CA TYR A 926 -31.24 -37.56 13.72
C TYR A 926 -29.99 -36.80 14.17
N MET A 927 -29.23 -37.32 15.14
CA MET A 927 -27.95 -36.74 15.53
C MET A 927 -26.94 -36.70 14.37
N GLN A 928 -26.85 -37.77 13.59
CA GLN A 928 -25.98 -37.77 12.40
C GLN A 928 -26.43 -36.68 11.41
N ALA A 929 -27.74 -36.54 11.17
CA ALA A 929 -28.29 -35.48 10.34
C ALA A 929 -27.98 -34.07 10.87
N VAL A 930 -28.00 -33.86 12.20
CA VAL A 930 -27.61 -32.60 12.86
C VAL A 930 -26.14 -32.28 12.58
N LEU A 931 -25.25 -33.28 12.70
CA LEU A 931 -23.82 -33.11 12.43
C LEU A 931 -23.55 -32.83 10.95
N ASP A 932 -24.22 -33.54 10.04
CA ASP A 932 -24.08 -33.33 8.59
C ASP A 932 -24.59 -31.94 8.17
N GLU A 933 -25.69 -31.48 8.78
CA GLU A 933 -26.22 -30.14 8.57
C GLU A 933 -25.32 -29.05 9.15
N ALA A 934 -24.72 -29.29 10.32
CA ALA A 934 -23.72 -28.39 10.90
C ALA A 934 -22.48 -28.30 10.02
N LEU A 935 -22.03 -29.42 9.42
CA LEU A 935 -20.90 -29.46 8.49
C LEU A 935 -21.21 -28.72 7.18
N ARG A 936 -22.46 -28.74 6.72
CA ARG A 936 -22.91 -27.93 5.58
C ARG A 936 -22.83 -26.44 5.90
N MET A 937 -23.40 -26.02 7.04
CA MET A 937 -23.49 -24.60 7.38
C MET A 937 -22.18 -23.98 7.89
N TYR A 938 -21.39 -24.77 8.61
CA TYR A 938 -20.18 -24.35 9.32
C TYR A 938 -19.06 -25.40 9.19
N PRO A 939 -18.56 -25.68 7.97
CA PRO A 939 -17.44 -26.60 7.79
C PRO A 939 -16.20 -26.01 8.50
N PRO A 940 -15.47 -26.78 9.35
CA PRO A 940 -14.34 -26.24 10.11
C PRO A 940 -13.26 -25.56 9.26
N VAL A 941 -13.09 -26.01 8.01
CA VAL A 941 -12.25 -25.40 6.99
C VAL A 941 -13.14 -24.81 5.89
N ALA A 942 -13.67 -23.61 6.14
CA ALA A 942 -14.59 -22.92 5.23
C ALA A 942 -13.89 -22.03 4.20
N GLY A 943 -12.62 -21.71 4.38
CA GLY A 943 -11.91 -20.75 3.54
C GLY A 943 -11.23 -21.42 2.34
N GLY A 944 -11.41 -20.86 1.15
CA GLY A 944 -10.34 -20.08 0.50
C GLY A 944 -9.02 -20.79 0.21
N GLY A 945 -8.35 -21.19 1.29
CA GLY A 945 -6.91 -21.27 1.41
C GLY A 945 -6.28 -22.60 1.00
N SER A 946 -6.94 -23.41 0.17
CA SER A 946 -6.26 -24.58 -0.42
C SER A 946 -6.56 -24.76 -1.90
N PRO A 947 -6.25 -23.75 -2.75
CA PRO A 947 -6.36 -23.90 -4.18
C PRO A 947 -5.41 -24.98 -4.69
N ARG A 948 -5.82 -25.63 -5.79
CA ARG A 948 -4.99 -26.60 -6.51
C ARG A 948 -4.46 -25.95 -7.78
N LYS A 949 -3.17 -26.14 -8.04
CA LYS A 949 -2.51 -25.74 -9.26
C LYS A 949 -2.79 -26.79 -10.33
N ILE A 950 -3.43 -26.36 -11.43
CA ILE A 950 -3.73 -27.24 -12.56
C ILE A 950 -2.43 -27.77 -13.15
N ALA A 951 -2.43 -29.08 -13.44
CA ALA A 951 -1.25 -29.79 -13.91
C ALA A 951 -0.92 -29.44 -15.37
N LYS A 952 0.27 -29.82 -15.82
CA LYS A 952 0.75 -29.60 -17.19
C LYS A 952 -0.25 -30.12 -18.22
N GLY A 953 -0.51 -29.33 -19.26
CA GLY A 953 -1.48 -29.65 -20.31
C GLY A 953 -2.93 -29.18 -20.05
N GLY A 954 -3.21 -28.60 -18.88
CA GLY A 954 -4.56 -28.14 -18.51
C GLY A 954 -5.49 -29.28 -18.08
N SER A 955 -6.69 -28.93 -17.62
CA SER A 955 -7.69 -29.90 -17.15
C SER A 955 -9.11 -29.37 -17.31
N PHE A 956 -10.07 -30.25 -17.56
CA PHE A 956 -11.49 -29.89 -17.49
C PHE A 956 -11.97 -29.98 -16.04
N VAL A 957 -12.61 -28.91 -15.57
CA VAL A 957 -13.22 -28.81 -14.24
C VAL A 957 -14.67 -28.39 -14.41
N ALA A 958 -15.63 -29.19 -13.99
CA ALA A 958 -17.06 -28.93 -14.16
C ALA A 958 -17.46 -28.58 -15.61
N GLY A 959 -16.86 -29.27 -16.60
CA GLY A 959 -17.08 -29.05 -18.03
C GLY A 959 -16.31 -27.87 -18.63
N TYR A 960 -15.50 -27.18 -17.84
CA TYR A 960 -14.73 -26.01 -18.24
C TYR A 960 -13.24 -26.32 -18.38
N PHE A 961 -12.65 -26.05 -19.54
CA PHE A 961 -11.20 -26.20 -19.71
C PHE A 961 -10.45 -25.10 -18.94
N VAL A 962 -9.59 -25.52 -18.02
CA VAL A 962 -8.72 -24.66 -17.23
C VAL A 962 -7.27 -24.87 -17.68
N PRO A 963 -6.55 -23.81 -18.10
CA PRO A 963 -5.16 -23.92 -18.50
C PRO A 963 -4.25 -24.41 -17.38
N GLU A 964 -3.11 -24.97 -17.77
CA GLU A 964 -2.03 -25.30 -16.84
C GLU A 964 -1.60 -24.09 -16.00
N ASP A 965 -0.99 -24.36 -14.85
CA ASP A 965 -0.53 -23.37 -13.89
C ASP A 965 -1.59 -22.43 -13.28
N THR A 966 -2.87 -22.60 -13.63
CA THR A 966 -3.98 -21.86 -13.00
C THR A 966 -4.26 -22.40 -11.60
N LEU A 967 -4.46 -21.52 -10.63
CA LEU A 967 -4.94 -21.88 -9.30
C LEU A 967 -6.47 -22.03 -9.31
N VAL A 968 -6.97 -23.19 -8.94
CA VAL A 968 -8.39 -23.50 -8.87
C VAL A 968 -8.79 -23.78 -7.43
N GLU A 969 -9.70 -22.94 -6.94
CA GLU A 969 -10.36 -23.09 -5.67
C GLU A 969 -11.77 -23.67 -5.88
N ASN A 970 -12.18 -24.57 -5.00
CA ASN A 970 -13.56 -25.04 -4.94
C ASN A 970 -14.16 -24.49 -3.63
N ASP A 971 -15.06 -23.53 -3.77
CA ASP A 971 -15.66 -22.85 -2.61
C ASP A 971 -16.90 -23.62 -2.14
N MET A 972 -16.64 -24.62 -1.29
CA MET A 972 -17.69 -25.46 -0.72
C MET A 972 -18.71 -24.62 0.07
N TRP A 973 -18.24 -23.64 0.84
CA TRP A 973 -19.14 -22.84 1.67
C TRP A 973 -20.09 -22.02 0.79
N ALA A 974 -19.57 -21.36 -0.26
CA ALA A 974 -20.43 -20.66 -1.21
C ALA A 974 -21.47 -21.61 -1.86
N MET A 975 -21.05 -22.83 -2.21
CA MET A 975 -21.94 -23.82 -2.79
C MET A 975 -23.04 -24.29 -1.83
N HIS A 976 -22.71 -24.48 -0.56
CA HIS A 976 -23.68 -24.88 0.48
C HIS A 976 -24.76 -23.83 0.70
N TYR A 977 -24.46 -22.56 0.42
CA TYR A 977 -25.38 -21.43 0.58
C TYR A 977 -26.06 -21.00 -0.72
N ASP A 978 -25.85 -21.72 -1.81
CA ASP A 978 -26.43 -21.43 -3.12
C ASP A 978 -27.82 -22.07 -3.27
N PRO A 979 -28.91 -21.28 -3.45
CA PRO A 979 -30.27 -21.82 -3.59
C PRO A 979 -30.45 -22.66 -4.86
N LYS A 980 -29.50 -22.62 -5.80
CA LYS A 980 -29.47 -23.53 -6.94
C LYS A 980 -29.23 -24.99 -6.53
N TYR A 981 -28.50 -25.21 -5.44
CA TYR A 981 -28.10 -26.55 -4.99
C TYR A 981 -28.75 -26.97 -3.69
N PHE A 982 -29.23 -26.03 -2.87
CA PHE A 982 -29.86 -26.31 -1.57
C PHE A 982 -31.11 -25.47 -1.36
N THR A 983 -32.23 -26.12 -1.08
CA THR A 983 -33.50 -25.47 -0.77
C THR A 983 -33.45 -24.88 0.64
N ARG A 984 -33.83 -23.60 0.78
CA ARG A 984 -33.71 -22.83 2.05
C ARG A 984 -32.30 -22.94 2.64
N PRO A 985 -31.26 -22.52 1.89
CA PRO A 985 -29.88 -22.84 2.22
C PRO A 985 -29.37 -22.16 3.51
N ASN A 986 -30.02 -21.09 3.94
CA ASN A 986 -29.65 -20.34 5.16
C ASN A 986 -30.22 -20.94 6.45
N ASP A 987 -31.15 -21.89 6.34
CA ASP A 987 -31.86 -22.44 7.50
C ASP A 987 -31.20 -23.76 7.95
N PHE A 988 -31.09 -23.95 9.26
CA PHE A 988 -30.56 -25.17 9.85
C PHE A 988 -31.64 -26.25 9.91
N ILE A 989 -31.63 -27.18 8.94
CA ILE A 989 -32.68 -28.19 8.76
C ILE A 989 -32.08 -29.58 8.60
N PRO A 990 -31.89 -30.35 9.70
CA PRO A 990 -31.37 -31.71 9.64
C PRO A 990 -32.23 -32.68 8.83
N GLU A 991 -33.55 -32.47 8.76
CA GLU A 991 -34.50 -33.36 8.07
C GLU A 991 -34.17 -33.57 6.59
N ARG A 992 -33.41 -32.65 5.98
CA ARG A 992 -32.87 -32.80 4.63
C ARG A 992 -32.02 -34.06 4.45
N TRP A 993 -31.35 -34.52 5.50
CA TRP A 993 -30.52 -35.74 5.47
C TRP A 993 -31.32 -37.01 5.73
N LEU A 994 -32.62 -36.90 5.98
CA LEU A 994 -33.52 -38.00 6.37
C LEU A 994 -34.51 -38.38 5.27
N GLY A 995 -34.29 -37.92 4.04
CA GLY A 995 -35.13 -38.26 2.88
C GLY A 995 -36.46 -37.50 2.82
N ASP A 996 -36.55 -36.34 3.47
CA ASP A 996 -37.71 -35.46 3.39
C ASP A 996 -37.90 -34.94 1.95
N ALA A 997 -39.10 -35.16 1.39
CA ALA A 997 -39.44 -34.80 0.02
C ALA A 997 -39.23 -33.31 -0.30
N ARG A 998 -39.34 -32.43 0.71
CA ARG A 998 -39.12 -30.97 0.57
C ARG A 998 -37.72 -30.61 0.10
N PHE A 999 -36.73 -31.48 0.33
CA PHE A 999 -35.32 -31.26 0.00
C PHE A 999 -34.80 -32.27 -1.04
N SER A 1000 -35.70 -32.94 -1.77
CA SER A 1000 -35.35 -33.96 -2.77
C SER A 1000 -34.48 -33.43 -3.93
N SER A 1001 -34.53 -32.13 -4.21
CA SER A 1001 -33.68 -31.47 -5.20
C SER A 1001 -32.31 -31.06 -4.69
N ASP A 1002 -32.04 -31.19 -3.37
CA ASP A 1002 -30.80 -30.71 -2.77
C ASP A 1002 -29.61 -31.61 -3.15
N ARG A 1003 -28.48 -30.99 -3.47
CA ARG A 1003 -27.24 -31.68 -3.85
C ARG A 1003 -26.42 -32.08 -2.64
N LEU A 1004 -26.93 -33.03 -1.85
CA LEU A 1004 -26.26 -33.56 -0.65
C LEU A 1004 -24.88 -34.16 -0.95
N ASP A 1005 -24.70 -34.69 -2.17
CA ASP A 1005 -23.44 -35.23 -2.64
C ASP A 1005 -22.32 -34.17 -2.73
N ALA A 1006 -22.68 -32.89 -2.78
CA ALA A 1006 -21.75 -31.76 -2.83
C ALA A 1006 -21.14 -31.42 -1.47
N VAL A 1007 -21.72 -31.88 -0.35
CA VAL A 1007 -21.22 -31.62 1.00
C VAL A 1007 -20.07 -32.59 1.31
N LYS A 1008 -18.83 -32.11 1.15
CA LYS A 1008 -17.59 -32.89 1.31
C LYS A 1008 -16.59 -32.23 2.28
N PRO A 1009 -16.97 -32.00 3.55
CA PRO A 1009 -16.14 -31.28 4.53
C PRO A 1009 -14.80 -31.96 4.82
N PHE A 1010 -14.73 -33.29 4.66
CA PHE A 1010 -13.51 -34.09 4.82
C PHE A 1010 -12.68 -34.22 3.54
N SER A 1011 -13.01 -33.46 2.48
CA SER A 1011 -12.46 -33.58 1.13
C SER A 1011 -12.64 -34.99 0.54
N ILE A 1012 -12.17 -35.19 -0.69
CA ILE A 1012 -12.20 -36.48 -1.40
C ILE A 1012 -10.84 -36.81 -2.00
N GLY A 1013 -10.72 -38.02 -2.55
CA GLY A 1013 -9.53 -38.49 -3.25
C GLY A 1013 -8.41 -38.99 -2.32
N PRO A 1014 -7.19 -39.19 -2.83
CA PRO A 1014 -6.09 -39.78 -2.07
C PRO A 1014 -5.61 -38.90 -0.91
N ARG A 1015 -5.94 -37.61 -0.93
CA ARG A 1015 -5.61 -36.61 0.09
C ARG A 1015 -6.82 -36.22 0.96
N ASN A 1016 -7.83 -37.08 1.08
CA ASN A 1016 -8.95 -36.86 2.00
C ASN A 1016 -8.49 -36.89 3.46
N CYS A 1017 -9.34 -36.39 4.36
CA CYS A 1017 -9.04 -36.35 5.79
C CYS A 1017 -8.71 -37.75 6.32
N ILE A 1018 -7.54 -37.88 6.95
CA ILE A 1018 -7.13 -39.11 7.63
C ILE A 1018 -7.89 -39.35 8.93
N GLY A 1019 -8.25 -38.28 9.64
CA GLY A 1019 -8.94 -38.32 10.93
C GLY A 1019 -10.47 -38.33 10.83
N MET A 1020 -11.07 -38.63 9.67
CA MET A 1020 -12.53 -38.55 9.50
C MET A 1020 -13.30 -39.43 10.48
N ASN A 1021 -12.86 -40.70 10.67
CA ASN A 1021 -13.52 -41.63 11.58
C ASN A 1021 -13.36 -41.18 13.04
N LEU A 1022 -12.17 -40.69 13.39
CA LEU A 1022 -11.86 -40.12 14.70
C LEU A 1022 -12.78 -38.94 15.01
N ALA A 1023 -12.86 -37.97 14.10
CA ALA A 1023 -13.70 -36.79 14.28
C ALA A 1023 -15.17 -37.18 14.50
N TYR A 1024 -15.73 -38.09 13.68
CA TYR A 1024 -17.12 -38.53 13.90
C TYR A 1024 -17.31 -39.24 15.24
N ALA A 1025 -16.34 -40.05 15.67
CA ALA A 1025 -16.39 -40.72 16.97
C ALA A 1025 -16.45 -39.70 18.13
N GLU A 1026 -15.57 -38.70 18.11
CA GLU A 1026 -15.55 -37.59 19.08
C GLU A 1026 -16.85 -36.79 19.06
N MET A 1027 -17.26 -36.32 17.88
CA MET A 1027 -18.41 -35.42 17.72
C MET A 1027 -19.71 -36.09 18.16
N ARG A 1028 -19.92 -37.36 17.80
CA ARG A 1028 -21.14 -38.09 18.16
C ARG A 1028 -21.23 -38.32 19.67
N MET A 1029 -20.17 -38.80 20.30
CA MET A 1029 -20.16 -39.09 21.74
C MET A 1029 -20.32 -37.82 22.57
N MET A 1030 -19.58 -36.76 22.24
CA MET A 1030 -19.62 -35.50 22.97
C MET A 1030 -20.96 -34.78 22.81
N LEU A 1031 -21.54 -34.76 21.59
CA LEU A 1031 -22.84 -34.13 21.36
C LEU A 1031 -23.98 -34.91 22.04
N ALA A 1032 -24.00 -36.24 21.92
CA ALA A 1032 -24.99 -37.09 22.58
C ALA A 1032 -24.97 -36.89 24.10
N ARG A 1033 -23.79 -36.92 24.72
CA ARG A 1033 -23.66 -36.66 26.15
C ARG A 1033 -24.10 -35.24 26.53
N THR A 1034 -23.77 -34.24 25.72
CA THR A 1034 -24.16 -32.85 25.98
C THR A 1034 -25.67 -32.69 26.09
N VAL A 1035 -26.45 -33.24 25.15
CA VAL A 1035 -27.93 -33.16 25.19
C VAL A 1035 -28.57 -34.14 26.19
N TRP A 1036 -27.86 -35.21 26.56
CA TRP A 1036 -28.34 -36.16 27.55
C TRP A 1036 -28.22 -35.62 28.99
N GLU A 1037 -27.07 -34.99 29.31
CA GLU A 1037 -26.73 -34.49 30.66
C GLU A 1037 -27.36 -33.14 31.00
N PHE A 1038 -27.60 -32.28 29.99
CA PHE A 1038 -28.02 -30.89 30.22
C PHE A 1038 -29.21 -30.48 29.35
N ASP A 1039 -30.06 -29.62 29.90
CA ASP A 1039 -30.88 -28.70 29.13
C ASP A 1039 -30.06 -27.44 28.82
N ILE A 1040 -29.96 -27.09 27.53
CA ILE A 1040 -28.98 -26.09 27.06
C ILE A 1040 -29.72 -24.87 26.52
N ARG A 1041 -29.28 -23.67 26.92
CA ARG A 1041 -29.82 -22.40 26.41
C ARG A 1041 -28.69 -21.46 25.98
N LEU A 1042 -28.86 -20.80 24.84
CA LEU A 1042 -27.89 -19.81 24.36
C LEU A 1042 -27.89 -18.57 25.27
N ALA A 1043 -26.71 -18.06 25.63
CA ALA A 1043 -26.62 -16.77 26.31
C ALA A 1043 -26.79 -15.62 25.30
N GLU A 1044 -27.39 -14.50 25.74
CA GLU A 1044 -27.60 -13.34 24.85
C GLU A 1044 -26.29 -12.82 24.25
N SER A 1045 -25.17 -12.91 24.99
CA SER A 1045 -23.84 -12.53 24.53
C SER A 1045 -23.31 -13.37 23.35
N SER A 1046 -23.95 -14.48 23.03
CA SER A 1046 -23.58 -15.39 21.94
C SER A 1046 -24.63 -15.47 20.84
N ARG A 1047 -25.63 -14.58 20.83
CA ARG A 1047 -26.67 -14.53 19.80
C ARG A 1047 -26.11 -14.38 18.39
N ASP A 1048 -25.15 -13.49 18.19
CA ASP A 1048 -24.52 -13.18 16.90
C ASP A 1048 -23.20 -13.94 16.65
N TRP A 1049 -22.96 -15.04 17.39
CA TRP A 1049 -21.71 -15.80 17.35
C TRP A 1049 -21.30 -16.25 15.94
N TYR A 1050 -22.28 -16.69 15.14
CA TYR A 1050 -22.03 -17.11 13.75
C TYR A 1050 -21.64 -15.93 12.84
N GLN A 1051 -22.27 -14.78 13.02
CA GLN A 1051 -22.05 -13.57 12.25
C GLN A 1051 -20.69 -12.93 12.58
N ASP A 1052 -20.27 -13.01 13.84
CA ASP A 1052 -19.01 -12.49 14.36
C ASP A 1052 -17.80 -13.38 14.06
N SER A 1053 -18.05 -14.63 13.67
CA SER A 1053 -17.00 -15.54 13.25
C SER A 1053 -16.32 -15.08 11.93
N ARG A 1054 -15.01 -15.31 11.83
CA ARG A 1054 -14.17 -14.93 10.67
C ARG A 1054 -13.43 -16.15 10.12
N VAL A 1055 -13.25 -16.23 8.80
CA VAL A 1055 -12.61 -17.38 8.12
C VAL A 1055 -11.29 -16.97 7.51
N TYR A 1056 -10.20 -17.56 8.01
CA TYR A 1056 -8.89 -17.48 7.37
C TYR A 1056 -8.61 -18.81 6.65
N LEU A 1057 -7.90 -19.74 7.28
CA LEU A 1057 -7.89 -21.16 6.89
C LEU A 1057 -9.03 -21.90 7.60
N ALA A 1058 -9.12 -21.71 8.91
CA ALA A 1058 -10.21 -22.18 9.77
C ALA A 1058 -10.97 -20.97 10.34
N TRP A 1059 -12.05 -21.26 11.06
CA TRP A 1059 -12.82 -20.25 11.76
C TRP A 1059 -12.05 -19.68 12.96
N ASN A 1060 -11.96 -18.36 13.02
CA ASN A 1060 -11.69 -17.64 14.25
C ASN A 1060 -13.05 -17.25 14.85
N LYS A 1061 -13.38 -17.87 15.97
CA LYS A 1061 -14.70 -17.84 16.61
C LYS A 1061 -14.62 -17.10 17.95
N PRO A 1062 -15.61 -16.26 18.30
CA PRO A 1062 -15.70 -15.71 19.66
C PRO A 1062 -16.08 -16.81 20.67
N PRO A 1063 -16.00 -16.55 22.00
CA PRO A 1063 -16.52 -17.46 23.02
C PRO A 1063 -17.99 -17.82 22.77
N LEU A 1064 -18.37 -19.10 22.93
CA LEU A 1064 -19.76 -19.56 22.80
C LEU A 1064 -20.33 -19.82 24.18
N ASN A 1065 -20.99 -18.81 24.74
CA ASN A 1065 -21.56 -18.85 26.08
C ASN A 1065 -22.95 -19.49 26.06
N VAL A 1066 -23.13 -20.54 26.86
CA VAL A 1066 -24.40 -21.26 27.03
C VAL A 1066 -24.70 -21.48 28.52
N TYR A 1067 -25.98 -21.48 28.87
CA TYR A 1067 -26.45 -21.97 30.16
C TYR A 1067 -26.64 -23.47 30.06
N LEU A 1068 -26.08 -24.20 31.02
CA LEU A 1068 -26.19 -25.65 31.15
C LEU A 1068 -26.97 -25.94 32.43
N ASP A 1069 -28.22 -26.39 32.28
CA ASP A 1069 -29.08 -26.81 33.37
C ASP A 1069 -28.93 -28.34 33.52
N PRO A 1070 -28.28 -28.87 34.59
CA PRO A 1070 -28.12 -30.31 34.79
C PRO A 1070 -29.46 -31.03 34.91
N ARG A 1071 -29.55 -32.20 34.29
CA ARG A 1071 -30.71 -33.09 34.36
C ARG A 1071 -30.86 -33.77 35.74
#